data_AF-A0A814F1Q3-F1
#
_entry.id   AF-A0A814F1Q3-F1
#
_cell.length_a   1.000
_cell.length_b   1.000
_cell.length_c   1.000
_cell.angle_alpha   90.00
_cell.angle_beta   90.00
_cell.angle_gamma   90.00
#
_symmetry.space_group_name_H-M   'P 1'
#
loop_
_entity.id
_entity.type
_entity.pdbx_description
1 polymer ?
#
loop_
_entity_poly.entity_id
_entity_poly.type
_entity_poly.pdbx_seq_one_letter_code
_entity_poly.pdbx_strand_id
1 'polypeptide(L)'
;MALSDLHLSCYDGDLEKAKKYLNTDNINEIKIIFQEEQCDQWIFIKTKELTPIICAIENNHLSIVKYLYEQGANIYLLQPLKVACQYKHIKIIDYLLNILIVKCQSILSKSSSPSSPLSLWYEKAASQWLEALPIGNGYMGAMIYGGYPRETIQLNSDTLWAGSPHDYSNPGAFNYLQEIRQLIENNQWNQAQQILTEKFFGKPIRQAPYQPVGNLFIDFFPESSYNSIDQYQRELNLEKAITTTTYSTDHQINYQRTCFASYPDNCIIYNIQSSSSNSINSVISFSSPQKINISVDKTNTLIVDGIGGDHETIPGTIRFRLLINVELDGECYPLNDRLIIFASSFLTIRIVIATSYINYSYVDGDEKKLSQNNLNNCLLYNYEQLMERHLNDYKLLFDRVQLNLGESEAMLQPTDRRIELFSQNPNLDPQLMTLYFQFGRYLLISSSRPGSQTATLQGIWNDSMTPPWDSKYTININIEMNYWIAGPANLIECYQPLFDLIQDISQTGQSTAKLHYGTTREGSWVCHHNTDIWRGTAPVDDAVYGTWPTGGIWLCKSIWDHYLFTNDKTNLLRYYPILRSAAQFFLETLIKSSNYLLTSPSMSPEVPHHVQLNAVVCQGPTLDILLIKDLFNSIIETSRLFNIDLSFREEVQQAFDQLPPLQIGQLGQLQEWFQDWDQEADIQNRHIIWDHYLFTNDKTNLLRHYPVLRSAAQFFLETLIKSSNYLLTSPSMSPEVPHHVQLNAVVCQGPTLDILLIKDLFNSIIETSRLFNIDLSFREEVQQAFDQLPPLQIGQLGQLQEWFQDWDQEADIQNRHMSHLYSVFPGNCITIETSQYRDAALRSLALRGIFVPSPGWSLAWKSNIWARLHQGSNAFQLLCMILTPLHTAANLFDLIDGPPFQIDANFGATSAICEILLQSQNNNIELLPALPVDNWPQGFVCGLRARGNYQVNIWWTNKILYRAEIIPLSNKHICKIIYQNKSLILENLLFGYTYHINSSLQLTHQSKTT
;
A
#
# COMPACT_ATOMS: atom_id res chain seq x y z
N MET A 1 4.94 -7.71 -33.89
CA MET A 1 5.06 -8.38 -35.20
C MET A 1 6.26 -7.79 -35.93
N ALA A 2 7.13 -8.53 -36.62
CA ALA A 2 7.38 -9.98 -36.68
C ALA A 2 8.83 -10.21 -37.21
N LEU A 3 9.39 -11.41 -37.04
CA LEU A 3 10.67 -11.76 -37.68
C LEU A 3 10.52 -12.03 -39.18
N SER A 4 11.57 -11.81 -39.97
CA SER A 4 11.79 -12.54 -41.23
C SER A 4 13.28 -12.61 -41.63
N ASP A 5 13.60 -13.66 -42.38
CA ASP A 5 14.72 -13.81 -43.32
C ASP A 5 16.17 -13.84 -42.80
N LEU A 6 16.43 -14.86 -41.97
CA LEU A 6 17.76 -15.45 -41.81
C LEU A 6 17.97 -16.54 -42.87
N HIS A 7 18.67 -16.24 -43.97
CA HIS A 7 19.01 -17.23 -45.02
C HIS A 7 20.49 -17.64 -44.98
N LEU A 8 20.73 -18.94 -44.85
CA LEU A 8 22.07 -19.53 -44.78
C LEU A 8 22.68 -19.80 -46.17
N SER A 9 24.00 -19.68 -46.25
CA SER A 9 24.84 -20.45 -47.18
C SER A 9 26.06 -20.98 -46.42
N CYS A 10 26.55 -22.17 -46.80
CA CYS A 10 27.56 -22.93 -46.05
C CYS A 10 28.91 -22.97 -46.78
N TYR A 11 29.97 -23.26 -46.04
CA TYR A 11 31.31 -23.55 -46.56
C TYR A 11 31.82 -24.86 -45.96
N ASP A 12 32.03 -25.90 -46.77
CA ASP A 12 32.38 -27.26 -46.32
C ASP A 12 33.85 -27.44 -45.88
N GLY A 13 34.55 -26.36 -45.54
CA GLY A 13 36.02 -26.35 -45.40
C GLY A 13 36.60 -26.98 -44.12
N ASP A 14 35.90 -26.90 -42.99
CA ASP A 14 36.48 -27.27 -41.67
C ASP A 14 36.02 -28.63 -41.11
N LEU A 15 34.99 -29.27 -41.68
CA LEU A 15 34.47 -30.54 -41.14
C LEU A 15 35.50 -31.68 -41.21
N GLU A 16 36.34 -31.70 -42.26
CA GLU A 16 37.43 -32.67 -42.41
C GLU A 16 38.61 -32.43 -41.46
N LYS A 17 38.79 -31.21 -40.93
CA LYS A 17 39.76 -30.98 -39.84
C LYS A 17 39.26 -31.57 -38.54
N ALA A 18 38.00 -31.31 -38.17
CA ALA A 18 37.43 -31.78 -36.91
C ALA A 18 37.49 -33.31 -36.78
N LYS A 19 37.10 -34.04 -37.86
CA LYS A 19 37.19 -35.51 -37.91
C LYS A 19 38.60 -36.06 -37.68
N LYS A 20 39.66 -35.31 -38.01
CA LYS A 20 41.05 -35.78 -37.91
C LYS A 20 41.59 -35.86 -36.47
N TYR A 21 40.95 -35.18 -35.53
CA TYR A 21 41.34 -35.17 -34.11
C TYR A 21 40.38 -35.97 -33.20
N LEU A 22 39.21 -36.34 -33.75
CA LEU A 22 38.22 -37.20 -33.12
C LEU A 22 38.56 -38.70 -33.30
N ASN A 23 39.76 -39.11 -32.89
CA ASN A 23 40.08 -40.52 -32.71
C ASN A 23 39.15 -41.13 -31.63
N THR A 24 38.78 -42.40 -31.80
CA THR A 24 37.74 -43.06 -30.99
C THR A 24 38.00 -43.04 -29.48
N ASP A 25 39.26 -43.06 -29.05
CA ASP A 25 39.62 -43.09 -27.64
C ASP A 25 39.23 -41.78 -26.93
N ASN A 26 39.47 -40.63 -27.58
CA ASN A 26 39.07 -39.31 -27.06
C ASN A 26 37.54 -39.18 -26.95
N ILE A 27 36.78 -39.73 -27.90
CA ILE A 27 35.31 -39.71 -27.87
C ILE A 27 34.79 -40.53 -26.68
N ASN A 28 35.40 -41.70 -26.43
CA ASN A 28 35.00 -42.57 -25.33
C ASN A 28 35.27 -41.94 -23.96
N GLU A 29 36.41 -41.25 -23.76
CA GLU A 29 36.63 -40.49 -22.52
C GLU A 29 35.62 -39.35 -22.33
N ILE A 30 35.30 -38.60 -23.39
CA ILE A 30 34.30 -37.52 -23.33
C ILE A 30 32.92 -38.06 -22.95
N LYS A 31 32.48 -39.18 -23.55
CA LYS A 31 31.23 -39.87 -23.19
C LYS A 31 31.17 -40.28 -21.72
N ILE A 32 32.29 -40.78 -21.18
CA ILE A 32 32.41 -41.19 -19.77
C ILE A 32 32.32 -39.99 -18.81
N ILE A 33 32.74 -38.80 -19.23
CA ILE A 33 32.72 -37.58 -18.39
C ILE A 33 31.33 -36.94 -18.31
N PHE A 34 30.60 -36.89 -19.43
CA PHE A 34 29.38 -36.06 -19.54
C PHE A 34 28.04 -36.83 -19.56
N GLN A 35 28.08 -38.17 -19.53
CA GLN A 35 26.93 -39.07 -19.69
C GLN A 35 26.30 -39.00 -21.09
N GLU A 36 25.70 -40.11 -21.57
CA GLU A 36 25.51 -40.28 -23.01
C GLU A 36 24.46 -39.35 -23.64
N GLU A 37 23.40 -38.96 -22.92
CA GLU A 37 22.26 -38.24 -23.49
C GLU A 37 22.53 -36.76 -23.88
N GLN A 38 23.68 -36.19 -23.52
CA GLN A 38 24.04 -34.82 -23.94
C GLN A 38 24.98 -34.75 -25.15
N CYS A 39 25.64 -35.85 -25.54
CA CYS A 39 26.74 -35.81 -26.50
C CYS A 39 26.37 -35.24 -27.89
N ASP A 40 25.15 -35.48 -28.38
CA ASP A 40 24.74 -35.05 -29.73
C ASP A 40 24.52 -33.53 -29.84
N GLN A 41 24.29 -32.81 -28.73
CA GLN A 41 24.25 -31.35 -28.74
C GLN A 41 25.64 -30.72 -28.89
N TRP A 42 26.68 -31.40 -28.41
CA TRP A 42 28.04 -30.84 -28.31
C TRP A 42 28.74 -30.78 -29.67
N ILE A 43 28.41 -31.68 -30.58
CA ILE A 43 28.94 -31.70 -31.96
C ILE A 43 28.39 -30.54 -32.80
N PHE A 44 27.34 -29.85 -32.34
CA PHE A 44 26.61 -28.85 -33.14
C PHE A 44 26.51 -27.43 -32.55
N ILE A 45 27.39 -27.03 -31.64
CA ILE A 45 27.48 -25.63 -31.17
C ILE A 45 28.06 -24.74 -32.29
N LYS A 46 27.17 -24.04 -33.01
CA LYS A 46 27.51 -23.03 -34.02
C LYS A 46 28.01 -21.71 -33.40
N THR A 47 29.23 -21.68 -32.88
CA THR A 47 29.94 -20.42 -32.59
C THR A 47 31.39 -20.47 -33.07
N LYS A 48 31.97 -19.31 -33.40
CA LYS A 48 33.31 -19.19 -34.02
C LYS A 48 34.47 -19.26 -33.02
N GLU A 49 34.28 -19.92 -31.88
CA GLU A 49 35.26 -19.96 -30.80
C GLU A 49 35.53 -21.39 -30.31
N LEU A 50 36.81 -21.76 -30.29
CA LEU A 50 37.27 -22.97 -29.60
C LEU A 50 36.92 -22.87 -28.11
N THR A 51 36.13 -23.81 -27.58
CA THR A 51 35.87 -23.91 -26.14
C THR A 51 37.14 -24.35 -25.39
N PRO A 52 37.27 -24.07 -24.09
CA PRO A 52 38.42 -24.54 -23.30
C PRO A 52 38.62 -26.06 -23.37
N ILE A 53 37.52 -26.83 -23.50
CA ILE A 53 37.52 -28.28 -23.74
C ILE A 53 38.25 -28.65 -25.03
N ILE A 54 37.90 -28.02 -26.16
CA ILE A 54 38.52 -28.34 -27.46
C ILE A 54 40.01 -27.97 -27.44
N CYS A 55 40.38 -26.79 -26.94
CA CYS A 55 41.79 -26.40 -26.78
C CYS A 55 42.58 -27.36 -25.87
N ALA A 56 41.95 -27.92 -24.83
CA ALA A 56 42.58 -28.90 -23.95
C ALA A 56 42.73 -30.28 -24.60
N ILE A 57 41.78 -30.70 -25.45
CA ILE A 57 41.91 -31.93 -26.26
C ILE A 57 43.06 -31.77 -27.26
N GLU A 58 43.12 -30.67 -28.01
CA GLU A 58 44.21 -30.37 -28.95
C GLU A 58 45.60 -30.35 -28.31
N ASN A 59 45.69 -30.01 -27.01
CA ASN A 59 46.96 -29.90 -26.27
C ASN A 59 47.24 -31.05 -25.30
N ASN A 60 46.37 -32.07 -25.26
CA ASN A 60 46.47 -33.26 -24.41
C ASN A 60 46.41 -32.96 -22.89
N HIS A 61 45.47 -32.11 -22.49
CA HIS A 61 45.24 -31.64 -21.11
C HIS A 61 43.82 -31.97 -20.58
N LEU A 62 43.13 -32.95 -21.19
CA LEU A 62 41.75 -33.32 -20.86
C LEU A 62 41.54 -33.68 -19.38
N SER A 63 42.52 -34.31 -18.72
CA SER A 63 42.47 -34.68 -17.30
C SER A 63 42.33 -33.49 -16.35
N ILE A 64 42.89 -32.32 -16.68
CA ILE A 64 42.75 -31.09 -15.88
C ILE A 64 41.34 -30.52 -16.03
N VAL A 65 40.78 -30.55 -17.25
CA VAL A 65 39.41 -30.10 -17.52
C VAL A 65 38.37 -31.03 -16.90
N LYS A 66 38.62 -32.35 -16.92
CA LYS A 66 37.81 -33.35 -16.22
C LYS A 66 37.76 -33.06 -14.73
N TYR A 67 38.93 -32.89 -14.08
CA TYR A 67 38.99 -32.55 -12.65
C TYR A 67 38.22 -31.26 -12.34
N LEU A 68 38.40 -30.20 -13.14
CA LEU A 68 37.66 -28.94 -12.97
C LEU A 68 36.13 -29.12 -13.08
N TYR A 69 35.66 -29.91 -14.04
CA TYR A 69 34.24 -30.23 -14.19
C TYR A 69 33.70 -31.06 -13.01
N GLU A 70 34.47 -32.05 -12.55
CA GLU A 70 34.16 -32.86 -11.36
C GLU A 70 34.19 -32.04 -10.06
N GLN A 71 34.78 -30.85 -10.05
CA GLN A 71 34.70 -29.86 -8.96
C GLN A 71 33.65 -28.75 -9.23
N GLY A 72 32.75 -28.95 -10.20
CA GLY A 72 31.64 -28.03 -10.49
C GLY A 72 32.02 -26.73 -11.20
N ALA A 73 33.24 -26.60 -11.72
CA ALA A 73 33.68 -25.38 -12.39
C ALA A 73 32.96 -25.17 -13.74
N ASN A 74 32.52 -23.93 -14.01
CA ASN A 74 31.95 -23.57 -15.30
C ASN A 74 33.06 -23.47 -16.39
N ILE A 75 33.38 -24.62 -17.00
CA ILE A 75 34.38 -24.78 -18.06
C ILE A 75 34.05 -24.05 -19.37
N TYR A 76 32.93 -23.33 -19.45
CA TYR A 76 32.53 -22.53 -20.61
C TYR A 76 32.90 -21.03 -20.48
N LEU A 77 33.27 -20.55 -19.28
CA LEU A 77 33.51 -19.13 -18.98
C LEU A 77 34.84 -18.87 -18.24
N LEU A 78 35.93 -18.61 -18.98
CA LEU A 78 37.03 -17.70 -18.60
C LEU A 78 38.17 -17.68 -19.65
N GLN A 79 38.53 -16.50 -20.16
CA GLN A 79 39.63 -16.35 -21.12
C GLN A 79 41.05 -16.64 -20.55
N PRO A 80 41.43 -16.25 -19.31
CA PRO A 80 42.79 -16.46 -18.80
C PRO A 80 43.22 -17.93 -18.71
N LEU A 81 42.32 -18.82 -18.29
CA LEU A 81 42.62 -20.26 -18.17
C LEU A 81 42.77 -20.91 -19.56
N LYS A 82 41.90 -20.54 -20.52
CA LYS A 82 42.01 -20.94 -21.94
C LYS A 82 43.40 -20.60 -22.51
N VAL A 83 43.88 -19.38 -22.27
CA VAL A 83 45.22 -18.92 -22.68
C VAL A 83 46.35 -19.67 -21.94
N ALA A 84 46.26 -19.84 -20.61
CA ALA A 84 47.27 -20.55 -19.84
C ALA A 84 47.46 -22.01 -20.27
N CYS A 85 46.35 -22.71 -20.58
CA CYS A 85 46.36 -24.06 -21.16
C CYS A 85 46.93 -24.08 -22.59
N GLN A 86 46.53 -23.13 -23.45
CA GLN A 86 47.00 -23.03 -24.84
C GLN A 86 48.53 -22.86 -24.93
N TYR A 87 49.14 -22.09 -24.03
CA TYR A 87 50.60 -21.86 -24.00
C TYR A 87 51.36 -22.73 -23.00
N LYS A 88 50.72 -23.78 -22.45
CA LYS A 88 51.31 -24.78 -21.54
C LYS A 88 52.00 -24.15 -20.32
N HIS A 89 51.44 -23.05 -19.81
CA HIS A 89 51.96 -22.32 -18.66
C HIS A 89 51.54 -23.01 -17.36
N ILE A 90 52.09 -24.20 -17.10
CA ILE A 90 51.73 -25.07 -15.96
C ILE A 90 51.71 -24.28 -14.64
N LYS A 91 52.73 -23.45 -14.35
CA LYS A 91 52.75 -22.62 -13.12
C LYS A 91 51.62 -21.59 -13.03
N ILE A 92 51.10 -21.10 -14.16
CA ILE A 92 49.94 -20.19 -14.19
C ILE A 92 48.65 -20.99 -14.03
N ILE A 93 48.57 -22.20 -14.59
CA ILE A 93 47.46 -23.14 -14.33
C ILE A 93 47.43 -23.48 -12.83
N ASP A 94 48.55 -23.90 -12.24
CA ASP A 94 48.70 -24.19 -10.81
C ASP A 94 48.33 -22.96 -9.95
N TYR A 95 48.72 -21.75 -10.36
CA TYR A 95 48.38 -20.52 -9.64
C TYR A 95 46.89 -20.18 -9.71
N LEU A 96 46.26 -20.30 -10.89
CA LEU A 96 44.82 -20.13 -11.06
C LEU A 96 44.02 -21.21 -10.31
N LEU A 97 44.51 -22.46 -10.31
CA LEU A 97 43.96 -23.57 -9.52
C LEU A 97 44.09 -23.30 -8.01
N ASN A 98 45.23 -22.79 -7.53
CA ASN A 98 45.37 -22.41 -6.12
C ASN A 98 44.46 -21.25 -5.74
N ILE A 99 44.25 -20.25 -6.61
CA ILE A 99 43.25 -19.18 -6.38
C ILE A 99 41.83 -19.76 -6.33
N LEU A 100 41.50 -20.71 -7.20
CA LEU A 100 40.19 -21.39 -7.17
C LEU A 100 40.02 -22.26 -5.92
N ILE A 101 41.05 -23.01 -5.51
CA ILE A 101 41.02 -23.84 -4.30
C ILE A 101 40.93 -22.97 -3.04
N VAL A 102 41.68 -21.87 -2.95
CA VAL A 102 41.57 -20.91 -1.85
C VAL A 102 40.17 -20.29 -1.81
N LYS A 103 39.57 -19.95 -2.96
CA LYS A 103 38.17 -19.52 -3.02
C LYS A 103 37.20 -20.61 -2.55
N CYS A 104 37.33 -21.85 -3.02
CA CYS A 104 36.48 -22.97 -2.59
C CYS A 104 36.66 -23.30 -1.10
N GLN A 105 37.84 -23.11 -0.53
CA GLN A 105 38.09 -23.27 0.90
C GLN A 105 37.57 -22.09 1.74
N SER A 106 37.56 -20.86 1.22
CA SER A 106 36.82 -19.76 1.86
C SER A 106 35.30 -19.90 1.76
N ILE A 107 34.79 -20.63 0.75
CA ILE A 107 33.36 -20.95 0.57
C ILE A 107 32.87 -22.03 1.55
N LEU A 108 33.76 -22.67 2.32
CA LEU A 108 33.40 -23.47 3.50
C LEU A 108 33.28 -22.66 4.79
N SER A 109 33.10 -21.33 4.69
CA SER A 109 32.36 -20.56 5.68
C SER A 109 30.99 -21.22 5.94
N LYS A 110 30.48 -21.12 7.19
CA LYS A 110 29.06 -21.44 7.44
C LYS A 110 28.20 -20.65 6.47
N SER A 111 27.22 -21.28 5.84
CA SER A 111 26.24 -20.59 5.00
C SER A 111 25.53 -19.52 5.84
N SER A 112 25.65 -18.27 5.41
CA SER A 112 24.80 -17.15 5.81
C SER A 112 23.33 -17.53 5.61
N SER A 113 22.50 -17.23 6.60
CA SER A 113 21.07 -17.52 6.57
C SER A 113 20.33 -16.54 7.48
N PRO A 114 19.11 -16.10 7.12
CA PRO A 114 18.34 -15.20 7.98
C PRO A 114 17.97 -15.88 9.30
N SER A 115 17.82 -15.11 10.39
CA SER A 115 17.42 -15.65 11.70
C SER A 115 15.98 -16.18 11.76
N SER A 116 15.18 -15.87 10.73
CA SER A 116 13.80 -16.31 10.53
C SER A 116 13.44 -16.16 9.05
N PRO A 117 12.53 -16.97 8.47
CA PRO A 117 11.95 -16.70 7.15
C PRO A 117 11.36 -15.28 7.05
N LEU A 118 10.82 -14.75 8.15
CA LEU A 118 10.27 -13.39 8.23
C LEU A 118 11.35 -12.33 8.51
N SER A 119 12.53 -12.46 7.89
CA SER A 119 13.60 -11.46 7.93
C SER A 119 13.96 -10.95 6.53
N LEU A 120 14.07 -9.62 6.40
CA LEU A 120 14.82 -9.01 5.30
C LEU A 120 16.31 -9.12 5.63
N TRP A 121 17.18 -9.61 4.75
CA TRP A 121 18.60 -9.83 5.10
C TRP A 121 19.57 -9.64 3.93
N TYR A 122 20.82 -9.25 4.24
CA TYR A 122 21.83 -8.81 3.27
C TYR A 122 23.27 -9.13 3.74
N GLU A 123 24.15 -9.46 2.79
CA GLU A 123 25.58 -9.73 3.02
C GLU A 123 26.47 -8.49 2.90
N LYS A 124 25.89 -7.29 2.80
CA LYS A 124 26.59 -6.01 2.65
C LYS A 124 25.84 -4.91 3.40
N ALA A 125 26.57 -3.91 3.91
CA ALA A 125 25.99 -2.68 4.44
C ALA A 125 25.23 -1.91 3.35
N ALA A 126 24.25 -1.11 3.76
CA ALA A 126 23.57 -0.18 2.85
C ALA A 126 24.54 0.91 2.37
N SER A 127 24.51 1.19 1.07
CA SER A 127 25.24 2.28 0.41
C SER A 127 24.37 3.53 0.20
N GLN A 128 23.05 3.36 0.23
CA GLN A 128 22.02 4.37 -0.04
C GLN A 128 20.78 4.13 0.84
N TRP A 129 19.91 5.13 0.94
CA TRP A 129 18.76 5.11 1.85
C TRP A 129 17.76 3.98 1.57
N LEU A 130 17.48 3.69 0.29
CA LEU A 130 16.61 2.57 -0.15
C LEU A 130 17.21 1.16 0.05
N GLU A 131 18.45 1.06 0.54
CA GLU A 131 19.03 -0.20 1.02
C GLU A 131 19.00 -0.29 2.55
N ALA A 132 18.82 0.81 3.28
CA ALA A 132 18.80 0.85 4.74
C ALA A 132 17.50 0.26 5.31
N LEU A 133 17.59 -0.34 6.49
CA LEU A 133 16.50 -1.07 7.11
C LEU A 133 15.65 -0.14 8.01
N PRO A 134 14.33 -0.03 7.80
CA PRO A 134 13.48 0.72 8.69
C PRO A 134 13.39 0.08 10.08
N ILE A 135 13.21 0.94 11.09
CA ILE A 135 12.56 0.64 12.38
C ILE A 135 11.66 1.82 12.76
N GLY A 136 10.60 1.57 13.51
CA GLY A 136 9.75 2.64 14.04
C GLY A 136 8.82 2.20 15.16
N ASN A 137 8.36 3.14 15.97
CA ASN A 137 7.42 2.91 17.07
C ASN A 137 6.13 3.76 16.97
N GLY A 138 5.81 4.27 15.78
CA GLY A 138 4.79 5.29 15.54
C GLY A 138 5.33 6.72 15.69
N TYR A 139 6.02 7.02 16.80
CA TYR A 139 6.50 8.37 17.13
C TYR A 139 7.86 8.73 16.52
N MET A 140 8.75 7.74 16.45
CA MET A 140 10.12 7.88 15.98
C MET A 140 10.42 6.79 14.96
N GLY A 141 11.04 7.19 13.85
CA GLY A 141 11.53 6.31 12.81
C GLY A 141 13.06 6.35 12.76
N ALA A 142 13.68 5.26 12.34
CA ALA A 142 15.08 5.27 11.94
C ALA A 142 15.35 4.33 10.76
N MET A 143 16.38 4.65 9.99
CA MET A 143 16.87 3.84 8.86
C MET A 143 18.30 3.41 9.16
N ILE A 144 18.52 2.10 9.31
CA ILE A 144 19.75 1.49 9.80
C ILE A 144 20.59 0.99 8.62
N TYR A 145 21.80 1.55 8.45
CA TYR A 145 22.67 1.20 7.32
C TYR A 145 23.49 -0.07 7.55
N GLY A 146 23.87 -0.36 8.80
CA GLY A 146 24.73 -1.49 9.16
C GLY A 146 26.21 -1.28 8.79
N GLY A 147 26.66 -0.04 8.61
CA GLY A 147 27.98 0.27 8.05
C GLY A 147 29.17 -0.07 8.96
N TYR A 148 30.36 -0.23 8.37
CA TYR A 148 31.66 -0.33 9.03
C TYR A 148 32.74 0.24 8.09
N PRO A 149 33.74 1.03 8.55
CA PRO A 149 34.00 1.44 9.94
C PRO A 149 33.06 2.54 10.47
N ARG A 150 32.23 3.16 9.61
CA ARG A 150 31.18 4.09 10.01
C ARG A 150 29.81 3.41 9.97
N GLU A 151 29.09 3.39 11.08
CA GLU A 151 27.64 3.19 11.08
C GLU A 151 26.91 4.49 10.73
N THR A 152 25.77 4.39 10.06
CA THR A 152 24.81 5.50 9.89
C THR A 152 23.42 5.07 10.35
N ILE A 153 22.83 5.88 11.22
CA ILE A 153 21.44 5.76 11.69
C ILE A 153 20.77 7.09 11.34
N GLN A 154 20.01 7.11 10.25
CA GLN A 154 19.18 8.25 9.89
C GLN A 154 17.94 8.25 10.78
N LEU A 155 17.54 9.41 11.32
CA LEU A 155 16.51 9.56 12.35
C LEU A 155 15.34 10.45 11.89
N ASN A 156 14.14 10.06 12.28
CA ASN A 156 12.87 10.76 12.07
C ASN A 156 12.06 10.84 13.39
N SER A 157 11.19 11.85 13.49
CA SER A 157 10.08 11.87 14.45
C SER A 157 8.83 12.32 13.71
N ASP A 158 7.69 11.70 13.99
CA ASP A 158 6.38 11.93 13.37
C ASP A 158 5.89 13.39 13.42
N THR A 159 6.42 14.16 14.38
CA THR A 159 6.05 15.56 14.66
C THR A 159 7.13 16.57 14.27
N LEU A 160 8.20 16.17 13.55
CA LEU A 160 9.18 17.13 12.99
C LEU A 160 8.87 17.50 11.52
N TRP A 161 8.43 18.73 11.33
CA TRP A 161 7.99 19.31 10.05
C TRP A 161 8.47 20.76 9.95
N ALA A 162 8.34 21.35 8.76
CA ALA A 162 8.65 22.76 8.54
C ALA A 162 7.55 23.72 9.05
N GLY A 163 7.88 25.00 9.23
CA GLY A 163 6.92 26.08 9.49
C GLY A 163 6.41 26.21 10.94
N SER A 164 5.20 26.75 11.08
CA SER A 164 4.57 27.08 12.37
C SER A 164 3.05 26.91 12.36
N PRO A 165 2.39 26.91 13.53
CA PRO A 165 0.94 27.07 13.62
C PRO A 165 0.49 28.32 12.84
N HIS A 166 -0.43 28.13 11.91
CA HIS A 166 -1.08 29.18 11.15
C HIS A 166 -2.42 28.67 10.60
N ASP A 167 -3.27 29.58 10.16
CA ASP A 167 -4.48 29.25 9.41
C ASP A 167 -4.18 29.40 7.92
N TYR A 168 -4.30 28.32 7.15
CA TYR A 168 -4.20 28.34 5.69
C TYR A 168 -5.35 29.08 5.02
N SER A 169 -6.45 29.32 5.75
CA SER A 169 -7.66 29.95 5.20
C SER A 169 -7.38 31.36 4.72
N ASN A 170 -7.91 31.70 3.55
CA ASN A 170 -7.71 32.98 2.90
C ASN A 170 -8.92 33.90 3.16
N PRO A 171 -8.84 34.93 4.03
CA PRO A 171 -10.02 35.71 4.45
C PRO A 171 -10.67 36.54 3.34
N GLY A 172 -10.03 36.62 2.17
CA GLY A 172 -10.60 37.27 0.99
C GLY A 172 -11.41 36.32 0.07
N ALA A 173 -11.26 35.00 0.22
CA ALA A 173 -11.70 34.00 -0.76
C ALA A 173 -13.20 34.04 -1.06
N PHE A 174 -14.05 34.10 -0.02
CA PHE A 174 -15.51 34.14 -0.18
C PHE A 174 -16.01 35.30 -1.07
N ASN A 175 -15.32 36.44 -1.11
CA ASN A 175 -15.71 37.57 -1.97
C ASN A 175 -15.66 37.23 -3.47
N TYR A 176 -14.81 36.28 -3.87
CA TYR A 176 -14.66 35.82 -5.24
C TYR A 176 -15.47 34.56 -5.54
N LEU A 177 -16.02 33.86 -4.54
CA LEU A 177 -16.74 32.60 -4.73
C LEU A 177 -17.90 32.73 -5.72
N GLN A 178 -18.66 33.83 -5.65
CA GLN A 178 -19.78 34.06 -6.55
C GLN A 178 -19.32 34.38 -7.99
N GLU A 179 -18.19 35.06 -8.15
CA GLU A 179 -17.56 35.32 -9.45
C GLU A 179 -17.03 34.01 -10.06
N ILE A 180 -16.30 33.20 -9.28
CA ILE A 180 -15.83 31.87 -9.69
C ILE A 180 -16.99 30.97 -10.12
N ARG A 181 -18.07 30.92 -9.33
CA ARG A 181 -19.29 30.14 -9.67
C ARG A 181 -19.92 30.61 -10.98
N GLN A 182 -20.03 31.93 -11.19
CA GLN A 182 -20.53 32.51 -12.44
C GLN A 182 -19.60 32.26 -13.62
N LEU A 183 -18.28 32.26 -13.44
CA LEU A 183 -17.34 31.91 -14.50
C LEU A 183 -17.45 30.44 -14.90
N ILE A 184 -17.59 29.52 -13.93
CA ILE A 184 -17.83 28.09 -14.22
C ILE A 184 -19.19 27.89 -14.92
N GLU A 185 -20.26 28.54 -14.44
CA GLU A 185 -21.60 28.50 -15.05
C GLU A 185 -21.62 29.04 -16.49
N ASN A 186 -20.77 30.01 -16.81
CA ASN A 186 -20.59 30.58 -18.15
C ASN A 186 -19.52 29.86 -19.01
N ASN A 187 -18.98 28.71 -18.57
CA ASN A 187 -17.92 27.96 -19.25
C ASN A 187 -16.59 28.74 -19.44
N GLN A 188 -16.29 29.67 -18.54
CA GLN A 188 -15.08 30.51 -18.53
C GLN A 188 -13.97 29.90 -17.64
N TRP A 189 -13.76 28.58 -17.75
CA TRP A 189 -12.99 27.78 -16.78
C TRP A 189 -11.57 28.28 -16.51
N ASN A 190 -10.82 28.68 -17.54
CA ASN A 190 -9.45 29.18 -17.37
C ASN A 190 -9.40 30.50 -16.57
N GLN A 191 -10.46 31.32 -16.63
CA GLN A 191 -10.58 32.52 -15.80
C GLN A 191 -11.01 32.14 -14.37
N ALA A 192 -11.90 31.16 -14.20
CA ALA A 192 -12.24 30.61 -12.89
C ALA A 192 -11.00 30.02 -12.18
N GLN A 193 -10.18 29.22 -12.89
CA GLN A 193 -8.91 28.65 -12.41
C GLN A 193 -7.90 29.74 -12.04
N GLN A 194 -7.73 30.78 -12.87
CA GLN A 194 -6.86 31.89 -12.53
C GLN A 194 -7.31 32.62 -11.24
N ILE A 195 -8.60 32.92 -11.10
CA ILE A 195 -9.13 33.57 -9.89
C ILE A 195 -9.08 32.62 -8.68
N LEU A 196 -9.24 31.30 -8.87
CA LEU A 196 -9.04 30.29 -7.83
C LEU A 196 -7.60 30.35 -7.28
N THR A 197 -6.60 30.08 -8.13
CA THR A 197 -5.17 30.07 -7.73
C THR A 197 -4.71 31.44 -7.22
N GLU A 198 -5.18 32.56 -7.78
CA GLU A 198 -4.76 33.90 -7.35
C GLU A 198 -5.51 34.47 -6.11
N LYS A 199 -6.78 34.10 -5.88
CA LYS A 199 -7.67 34.81 -4.94
C LYS A 199 -8.38 33.90 -3.95
N PHE A 200 -8.67 32.65 -4.31
CA PHE A 200 -9.41 31.70 -3.47
C PHE A 200 -8.51 30.75 -2.69
N PHE A 201 -7.37 30.35 -3.27
CA PHE A 201 -6.46 29.35 -2.71
C PHE A 201 -5.85 29.76 -1.35
N GLY A 202 -5.36 28.76 -0.63
CA GLY A 202 -4.77 28.89 0.69
C GLY A 202 -3.56 29.82 0.74
N LYS A 203 -3.25 30.31 1.94
CA LYS A 203 -2.12 31.20 2.21
C LYS A 203 -1.34 30.68 3.42
N PRO A 204 -0.16 30.07 3.24
CA PRO A 204 0.61 29.91 2.00
C PRO A 204 -0.03 28.90 1.05
N ILE A 205 0.42 28.84 -0.21
CA ILE A 205 -0.25 28.05 -1.25
C ILE A 205 0.15 26.58 -1.22
N ARG A 206 1.32 26.23 -0.68
CA ARG A 206 1.75 24.84 -0.44
C ARG A 206 1.66 24.49 1.03
N GLN A 207 1.53 23.21 1.33
CA GLN A 207 1.57 22.71 2.71
C GLN A 207 2.98 22.38 3.19
N ALA A 208 3.18 22.33 4.51
CA ALA A 208 4.51 22.21 5.07
C ALA A 208 5.10 20.80 4.87
N PRO A 209 6.36 20.66 4.44
CA PRO A 209 7.01 19.36 4.30
C PRO A 209 7.34 18.70 5.64
N TYR A 210 7.22 17.38 5.64
CA TYR A 210 7.79 16.50 6.66
C TYR A 210 9.33 16.51 6.58
N GLN A 211 10.04 16.35 7.71
CA GLN A 211 11.50 16.51 7.74
C GLN A 211 12.25 15.46 8.58
N PRO A 212 13.48 15.08 8.19
CA PRO A 212 14.38 14.28 9.03
C PRO A 212 14.77 15.05 10.29
N VAL A 213 15.15 14.32 11.34
CA VAL A 213 15.87 14.87 12.51
C VAL A 213 17.35 15.03 12.18
N GLY A 214 17.93 14.06 11.46
CA GLY A 214 19.32 14.05 11.01
C GLY A 214 19.92 12.65 10.97
N ASN A 215 21.25 12.56 11.06
CA ASN A 215 22.03 11.32 11.03
C ASN A 215 22.93 11.21 12.27
N LEU A 216 22.77 10.10 12.99
CA LEU A 216 23.69 9.64 14.03
C LEU A 216 24.76 8.74 13.39
N PHE A 217 26.03 9.03 13.68
CA PHE A 217 27.18 8.25 13.23
C PHE A 217 27.88 7.57 14.40
N ILE A 218 28.35 6.34 14.18
CA ILE A 218 29.23 5.61 15.10
C ILE A 218 30.47 5.20 14.31
N ASP A 219 31.60 5.86 14.56
CA ASP A 219 32.87 5.64 13.88
C ASP A 219 33.75 4.73 14.73
N PHE A 220 33.88 3.46 14.35
CA PHE A 220 34.74 2.48 15.05
C PHE A 220 36.21 2.76 14.73
N PHE A 221 37.05 2.87 15.77
CA PHE A 221 38.43 3.33 15.62
C PHE A 221 39.49 2.46 16.34
N PRO A 222 40.81 2.64 16.08
CA PRO A 222 41.41 3.47 15.03
C PRO A 222 40.79 3.21 13.65
N GLU A 223 40.57 4.25 12.85
CA GLU A 223 40.05 4.05 11.49
C GLU A 223 41.04 3.13 10.74
N SER A 224 40.59 1.91 10.38
CA SER A 224 41.42 0.74 9.99
C SER A 224 42.15 -0.05 11.09
N SER A 225 41.52 -0.30 12.25
CA SER A 225 41.95 -1.33 13.24
C SER A 225 42.18 -2.71 12.62
N TYR A 226 41.38 -3.07 11.60
CA TYR A 226 41.30 -4.37 10.98
C TYR A 226 41.40 -4.20 9.46
N ASN A 227 42.13 -5.09 8.78
CA ASN A 227 42.40 -4.99 7.34
C ASN A 227 41.22 -5.51 6.50
N SER A 228 40.40 -6.38 7.07
CA SER A 228 39.14 -6.89 6.52
C SER A 228 38.12 -7.13 7.62
N ILE A 229 36.86 -7.18 7.22
CA ILE A 229 35.78 -7.84 7.95
C ILE A 229 35.25 -8.98 7.10
N ASP A 230 34.92 -10.09 7.75
CA ASP A 230 34.42 -11.32 7.16
C ASP A 230 33.10 -11.72 7.84
N GLN A 231 32.35 -12.65 7.26
CA GLN A 231 31.06 -13.13 7.80
C GLN A 231 30.05 -11.99 8.10
N TYR A 232 30.07 -10.93 7.29
CA TYR A 232 29.14 -9.82 7.42
C TYR A 232 27.71 -10.27 7.05
N GLN A 233 26.75 -9.99 7.93
CA GLN A 233 25.32 -10.11 7.67
C GLN A 233 24.59 -8.98 8.39
N ARG A 234 23.60 -8.36 7.73
CA ARG A 234 22.60 -7.50 8.37
C ARG A 234 21.20 -7.97 8.04
N GLU A 235 20.26 -7.81 8.98
CA GLU A 235 18.86 -8.20 8.80
C GLU A 235 17.90 -7.32 9.60
N LEU A 236 16.63 -7.31 9.18
CA LEU A 236 15.45 -6.84 9.91
C LEU A 236 14.51 -8.02 10.11
N ASN A 237 14.38 -8.50 11.34
CA ASN A 237 13.49 -9.61 11.72
C ASN A 237 12.10 -9.05 12.09
N LEU A 238 11.09 -9.37 11.27
CA LEU A 238 9.73 -8.84 11.39
C LEU A 238 8.92 -9.47 12.54
N GLU A 239 9.28 -10.66 13.03
CA GLU A 239 8.66 -11.27 14.23
C GLU A 239 9.04 -10.55 15.53
N LYS A 240 10.00 -9.63 15.45
CA LYS A 240 10.57 -8.94 16.61
C LYS A 240 10.63 -7.42 16.45
N ALA A 241 10.49 -6.89 15.23
CA ALA A 241 10.83 -5.50 14.88
C ALA A 241 12.25 -5.11 15.35
N ILE A 242 13.22 -6.01 15.11
CA ILE A 242 14.63 -5.83 15.47
C ILE A 242 15.48 -5.88 14.20
N THR A 243 16.35 -4.89 14.03
CA THR A 243 17.51 -5.00 13.13
C THR A 243 18.69 -5.63 13.86
N THR A 244 19.43 -6.49 13.17
CA THR A 244 20.69 -7.07 13.65
C THR A 244 21.76 -6.93 12.57
N THR A 245 22.99 -6.58 12.94
CA THR A 245 24.17 -6.63 12.06
C THR A 245 25.31 -7.33 12.78
N THR A 246 25.84 -8.40 12.17
CA THR A 246 26.97 -9.18 12.67
C THR A 246 28.14 -9.16 11.69
N TYR A 247 29.36 -9.15 12.20
CA TYR A 247 30.58 -9.38 11.40
C TYR A 247 31.74 -9.86 12.28
N SER A 248 32.70 -10.53 11.67
CA SER A 248 33.97 -10.94 12.27
C SER A 248 35.12 -10.10 11.72
N THR A 249 36.14 -9.83 12.53
CA THR A 249 37.35 -9.12 12.08
C THR A 249 38.46 -10.08 11.67
N ASP A 250 39.48 -9.58 10.97
CA ASP A 250 40.71 -10.34 10.69
C ASP A 250 41.38 -10.89 11.97
N HIS A 251 41.21 -10.20 13.11
CA HIS A 251 41.63 -10.61 14.46
C HIS A 251 40.67 -11.58 15.17
N GLN A 252 39.67 -12.13 14.47
CA GLN A 252 38.68 -13.09 14.97
C GLN A 252 37.83 -12.57 16.15
N ILE A 253 37.62 -11.25 16.21
CA ILE A 253 36.68 -10.62 17.13
C ILE A 253 35.33 -10.50 16.42
N ASN A 254 34.28 -11.06 17.02
CA ASN A 254 32.93 -11.01 16.48
C ASN A 254 32.17 -9.86 17.12
N TYR A 255 31.55 -9.01 16.30
CA TYR A 255 30.68 -7.93 16.73
C TYR A 255 29.24 -8.26 16.37
N GLN A 256 28.32 -7.99 17.29
CA GLN A 256 26.87 -7.96 17.03
C GLN A 256 26.34 -6.58 17.40
N ARG A 257 25.49 -6.03 16.52
CA ARG A 257 24.82 -4.75 16.68
C ARG A 257 23.33 -4.97 16.51
N THR A 258 22.51 -4.56 17.47
CA THR A 258 21.08 -4.86 17.54
C THR A 258 20.30 -3.58 17.79
N CYS A 259 19.30 -3.25 16.97
CA CYS A 259 18.54 -2.01 17.11
C CYS A 259 17.03 -2.16 16.89
N PHE A 260 16.26 -1.54 17.78
CA PHE A 260 14.79 -1.56 17.80
C PHE A 260 14.22 -0.24 18.34
N ALA A 261 12.98 0.05 17.97
CA ALA A 261 12.24 1.23 18.43
C ALA A 261 11.13 0.79 19.41
N SER A 262 11.33 1.01 20.71
CA SER A 262 10.35 0.63 21.73
C SER A 262 9.22 1.65 21.81
N TYR A 263 7.99 1.20 21.54
CA TYR A 263 6.77 1.94 21.83
C TYR A 263 6.54 2.13 23.35
N PRO A 264 6.56 1.09 24.21
CA PRO A 264 6.26 1.26 25.64
C PRO A 264 7.30 2.06 26.44
N ASP A 265 8.46 2.39 25.85
CA ASP A 265 9.54 3.16 26.49
C ASP A 265 9.84 4.51 25.80
N ASN A 266 9.18 4.84 24.68
CA ASN A 266 9.44 6.03 23.86
C ASN A 266 10.94 6.27 23.58
N CYS A 267 11.63 5.22 23.15
CA CYS A 267 13.08 5.22 22.92
C CYS A 267 13.47 4.30 21.76
N ILE A 268 14.46 4.69 20.97
CA ILE A 268 15.19 3.80 20.06
C ILE A 268 16.44 3.30 20.79
N ILE A 269 16.62 1.98 20.84
CA ILE A 269 17.75 1.33 21.52
C ILE A 269 18.67 0.78 20.43
N TYR A 270 19.96 1.14 20.44
CA TYR A 270 21.00 0.55 19.59
C TYR A 270 22.10 -0.04 20.48
N ASN A 271 22.27 -1.36 20.46
CA ASN A 271 23.16 -2.09 21.35
C ASN A 271 24.29 -2.79 20.59
N ILE A 272 25.53 -2.64 21.05
CA ILE A 272 26.72 -3.26 20.48
C ILE A 272 27.30 -4.23 21.51
N GLN A 273 27.61 -5.45 21.08
CA GLN A 273 28.32 -6.46 21.86
C GLN A 273 29.52 -6.96 21.06
N SER A 274 30.63 -7.23 21.75
CA SER A 274 31.82 -7.85 21.18
C SER A 274 32.16 -9.16 21.89
N SER A 275 32.67 -10.14 21.14
CA SER A 275 33.19 -11.40 21.70
C SER A 275 34.55 -11.26 22.40
N SER A 276 35.14 -10.07 22.42
CA SER A 276 36.42 -9.79 23.08
C SER A 276 36.30 -8.59 24.01
N SER A 277 36.77 -8.73 25.25
CA SER A 277 36.72 -7.65 26.24
C SER A 277 37.49 -6.42 25.77
N ASN A 278 36.94 -5.25 26.08
CA ASN A 278 37.58 -3.94 25.88
C ASN A 278 37.94 -3.61 24.41
N SER A 279 37.20 -4.17 23.44
CA SER A 279 37.48 -4.05 21.99
C SER A 279 36.53 -3.12 21.22
N ILE A 280 35.48 -2.60 21.84
CA ILE A 280 34.67 -1.50 21.32
C ILE A 280 35.38 -0.19 21.65
N ASN A 281 35.80 0.50 20.59
CA ASN A 281 36.32 1.87 20.64
C ASN A 281 35.63 2.63 19.49
N SER A 282 34.91 3.71 19.79
CA SER A 282 34.13 4.43 18.77
C SER A 282 33.90 5.91 19.09
N VAL A 283 33.74 6.74 18.05
CA VAL A 283 33.27 8.12 18.19
C VAL A 283 31.79 8.15 17.82
N ILE A 284 30.96 8.64 18.74
CA ILE A 284 29.54 8.88 18.50
C ILE A 284 29.36 10.37 18.21
N SER A 285 28.83 10.70 17.03
CA SER A 285 28.59 12.08 16.61
C SER A 285 27.27 12.21 15.86
N PHE A 286 26.75 13.43 15.72
CA PHE A 286 25.47 13.70 15.08
C PHE A 286 25.57 14.85 14.07
N SER A 287 24.77 14.78 13.01
CA SER A 287 24.60 15.84 12.03
C SER A 287 23.12 15.99 11.65
N SER A 288 22.71 17.19 11.25
CA SER A 288 21.37 17.45 10.72
C SER A 288 21.45 18.48 9.59
N PRO A 289 20.54 18.43 8.59
CA PRO A 289 20.34 19.54 7.66
C PRO A 289 19.75 20.80 8.32
N GLN A 290 19.19 20.69 9.54
CA GLN A 290 18.65 21.82 10.29
C GLN A 290 19.74 22.58 11.08
N LYS A 291 19.40 23.78 11.54
CA LYS A 291 20.23 24.55 12.47
C LYS A 291 20.16 23.90 13.85
N ILE A 292 21.24 23.27 14.28
CA ILE A 292 21.36 22.58 15.57
C ILE A 292 22.45 23.16 16.46
N ASN A 293 22.28 23.00 17.78
CA ASN A 293 23.31 23.21 18.79
C ASN A 293 23.57 21.89 19.53
N ILE A 294 24.80 21.39 19.45
CA ILE A 294 25.24 20.17 20.13
C ILE A 294 25.95 20.53 21.44
N SER A 295 25.75 19.71 22.47
CA SER A 295 26.47 19.76 23.74
C SER A 295 26.51 18.36 24.37
N VAL A 296 27.38 18.15 25.36
CA VAL A 296 27.40 16.91 26.16
C VAL A 296 27.31 17.24 27.64
N ASP A 297 26.59 16.43 28.40
CA ASP A 297 26.37 16.60 29.83
C ASP A 297 27.28 15.71 30.71
N LYS A 298 27.01 15.66 32.02
CA LYS A 298 27.76 14.86 33.00
C LYS A 298 27.25 13.42 33.15
N THR A 299 26.27 13.00 32.35
CA THR A 299 25.66 11.66 32.38
C THR A 299 26.03 10.82 31.15
N ASN A 300 27.06 11.25 30.41
CA ASN A 300 27.45 10.72 29.10
C ASN A 300 26.32 10.82 28.06
N THR A 301 25.50 11.88 28.14
CA THR A 301 24.43 12.14 27.18
C THR A 301 24.84 13.25 26.21
N LEU A 302 24.90 12.91 24.92
CA LEU A 302 25.01 13.86 23.83
C LEU A 302 23.62 14.49 23.59
N ILE A 303 23.54 15.80 23.72
CA ILE A 303 22.32 16.60 23.66
C ILE A 303 22.35 17.47 22.41
N VAL A 304 21.37 17.28 21.54
CA VAL A 304 21.17 18.10 20.34
C VAL A 304 19.87 18.87 20.49
N ASP A 305 19.97 20.20 20.61
CA ASP A 305 18.84 21.11 20.45
C ASP A 305 18.76 21.55 18.98
N GLY A 306 17.56 21.54 18.39
CA GLY A 306 17.33 21.95 17.00
C GLY A 306 15.97 22.59 16.78
N ILE A 307 15.73 23.03 15.55
CA ILE A 307 14.46 23.61 15.11
C ILE A 307 14.15 23.17 13.67
N GLY A 308 12.88 22.92 13.35
CA GLY A 308 12.41 22.60 12.00
C GLY A 308 12.72 23.71 10.99
N GLY A 309 12.67 23.38 9.70
CA GLY A 309 12.94 24.33 8.62
C GLY A 309 11.83 25.38 8.44
N ASP A 310 12.17 26.45 7.73
CA ASP A 310 11.20 27.44 7.25
C ASP A 310 10.39 26.85 6.07
N HIS A 311 9.12 27.25 5.91
CA HIS A 311 8.22 26.81 4.82
C HIS A 311 7.63 28.02 4.07
N GLU A 312 7.92 28.14 2.78
CA GLU A 312 7.62 29.33 1.95
C GLU A 312 8.00 30.67 2.64
N THR A 313 7.04 31.35 3.28
CA THR A 313 7.25 32.60 4.05
C THR A 313 7.05 32.45 5.56
N ILE A 314 6.81 31.23 6.04
CA ILE A 314 6.49 30.90 7.43
C ILE A 314 7.73 30.31 8.12
N PRO A 315 8.18 30.89 9.25
CA PRO A 315 9.39 30.43 9.91
C PRO A 315 9.21 29.07 10.59
N GLY A 316 10.28 28.28 10.63
CA GLY A 316 10.32 27.04 11.41
C GLY A 316 10.22 27.32 12.92
N THR A 317 9.29 26.65 13.60
CA THR A 317 9.03 26.87 15.04
C THR A 317 8.97 25.61 15.89
N ILE A 318 8.81 24.41 15.28
CA ILE A 318 8.93 23.15 16.00
C ILE A 318 10.37 23.01 16.49
N ARG A 319 10.59 23.22 17.80
CA ARG A 319 11.87 22.88 18.43
C ARG A 319 11.92 21.38 18.61
N PHE A 320 13.11 20.82 18.56
CA PHE A 320 13.32 19.43 18.95
C PHE A 320 14.54 19.30 19.85
N ARG A 321 14.48 18.31 20.75
CA ARG A 321 15.63 17.82 21.47
C ARG A 321 15.80 16.33 21.21
N LEU A 322 17.00 15.98 20.74
CA LEU A 322 17.49 14.62 20.65
C LEU A 322 18.50 14.39 21.79
N LEU A 323 18.28 13.34 22.56
CA LEU A 323 19.18 12.83 23.60
C LEU A 323 19.74 11.48 23.14
N ILE A 324 21.07 11.37 23.12
CA ILE A 324 21.80 10.14 22.82
C ILE A 324 22.64 9.82 24.06
N ASN A 325 22.12 8.93 24.90
CA ASN A 325 22.76 8.48 26.15
C ASN A 325 23.48 7.13 25.95
N VAL A 326 24.59 6.91 26.66
CA VAL A 326 25.33 5.64 26.59
C VAL A 326 25.48 4.94 27.94
N GLU A 327 25.24 3.63 27.93
CA GLU A 327 25.57 2.69 28.99
C GLU A 327 26.63 1.72 28.47
N LEU A 328 27.69 1.50 29.24
CA LEU A 328 28.86 0.72 28.84
C LEU A 328 29.66 0.23 30.07
N ASP A 329 30.52 -0.75 29.83
CA ASP A 329 31.54 -1.26 30.77
C ASP A 329 32.91 -0.56 30.66
N GLY A 330 33.16 0.13 29.55
CA GLY A 330 34.40 0.86 29.28
C GLY A 330 34.39 2.33 29.74
N GLU A 331 35.28 3.13 29.17
CA GLU A 331 35.38 4.57 29.45
C GLU A 331 34.66 5.40 28.38
N CYS A 332 33.93 6.43 28.80
CA CYS A 332 33.34 7.43 27.91
C CYS A 332 33.98 8.79 28.19
N TYR A 333 34.56 9.40 27.16
CA TYR A 333 35.19 10.71 27.19
C TYR A 333 34.27 11.72 26.49
N PRO A 334 33.52 12.55 27.24
CA PRO A 334 32.66 13.58 26.67
C PRO A 334 33.50 14.74 26.11
N LEU A 335 33.28 15.09 24.84
CA LEU A 335 33.76 16.32 24.23
C LEU A 335 32.59 17.26 23.92
N ASN A 336 32.85 18.46 23.40
CA ASN A 336 31.81 19.48 23.19
C ASN A 336 30.70 19.03 22.22
N ASP A 337 31.03 18.21 21.22
CA ASP A 337 30.17 17.89 20.06
C ASP A 337 30.02 16.38 19.80
N ARG A 338 30.64 15.52 20.62
CA ARG A 338 30.75 14.07 20.41
C ARG A 338 31.07 13.32 21.71
N LEU A 339 30.77 12.02 21.73
CA LEU A 339 31.25 11.09 22.75
C LEU A 339 32.38 10.24 22.16
N ILE A 340 33.46 10.02 22.91
CA ILE A 340 34.49 9.04 22.54
C ILE A 340 34.42 7.87 23.51
N ILE A 341 34.09 6.69 22.99
CA ILE A 341 34.03 5.42 23.70
C ILE A 341 35.38 4.72 23.57
N PHE A 342 35.93 4.25 24.69
CA PHE A 342 37.18 3.51 24.77
C PHE A 342 37.02 2.23 25.60
N ALA A 343 37.77 1.19 25.21
CA ALA A 343 38.01 0.00 26.02
C ALA A 343 36.74 -0.70 26.56
N SER A 344 35.68 -0.76 25.77
CA SER A 344 34.38 -1.38 26.14
C SER A 344 34.17 -2.77 25.52
N SER A 345 33.38 -3.63 26.15
CA SER A 345 32.92 -4.92 25.62
C SER A 345 31.43 -4.91 25.23
N PHE A 346 30.63 -4.03 25.85
CA PHE A 346 29.26 -3.73 25.42
C PHE A 346 28.94 -2.23 25.48
N LEU A 347 28.17 -1.74 24.52
CA LEU A 347 27.71 -0.35 24.43
C LEU A 347 26.23 -0.31 24.07
N THR A 348 25.37 0.04 25.03
CA THR A 348 23.95 0.30 24.81
C THR A 348 23.72 1.80 24.66
N ILE A 349 23.26 2.22 23.47
CA ILE A 349 22.90 3.59 23.15
C ILE A 349 21.38 3.74 23.25
N ARG A 350 20.91 4.72 24.04
CA ARG A 350 19.50 5.11 24.16
C ARG A 350 19.28 6.42 23.41
N ILE A 351 18.41 6.39 22.41
CA ILE A 351 18.12 7.49 21.49
C ILE A 351 16.68 7.95 21.73
N VAL A 352 16.51 9.15 22.25
CA VAL A 352 15.20 9.74 22.57
C VAL A 352 15.05 11.07 21.84
N ILE A 353 14.01 11.19 21.02
CA ILE A 353 13.63 12.43 20.36
C ILE A 353 12.34 12.94 20.99
N ALA A 354 12.26 14.25 21.24
CA ALA A 354 11.01 14.93 21.56
C ALA A 354 10.96 16.28 20.83
N THR A 355 9.77 16.66 20.38
CA THR A 355 9.49 17.96 19.78
C THR A 355 8.76 18.88 20.76
N SER A 356 8.66 20.18 20.45
CA SER A 356 7.82 21.13 21.19
C SER A 356 6.37 21.14 20.70
N TYR A 357 6.05 20.39 19.66
CA TYR A 357 4.71 20.21 19.13
C TYR A 357 3.82 19.47 20.15
N ILE A 358 2.64 20.03 20.42
CA ILE A 358 1.58 19.38 21.22
C ILE A 358 0.35 19.11 20.35
N ASN A 359 0.01 20.06 19.48
CA ASN A 359 -0.99 19.95 18.42
C ASN A 359 -0.76 21.06 17.38
N TYR A 360 -1.53 21.01 16.29
CA TYR A 360 -1.48 21.95 15.16
C TYR A 360 -1.54 23.45 15.53
N SER A 361 -2.12 23.79 16.69
CA SER A 361 -2.25 25.17 17.17
C SER A 361 -1.21 25.58 18.23
N TYR A 362 -0.45 24.63 18.79
CA TYR A 362 0.43 24.87 19.94
C TYR A 362 1.74 24.09 19.88
N VAL A 363 2.84 24.84 19.77
CA VAL A 363 4.23 24.34 19.65
C VAL A 363 5.14 24.81 20.78
N ASP A 364 4.54 25.24 21.90
CA ASP A 364 5.27 25.61 23.12
C ASP A 364 5.23 24.52 24.20
N GLY A 365 5.23 23.26 23.76
CA GLY A 365 5.65 22.14 24.59
C GLY A 365 7.10 22.31 25.08
N ASP A 366 7.37 21.74 26.25
CA ASP A 366 8.71 21.69 26.84
C ASP A 366 9.45 20.45 26.30
N GLU A 367 10.05 20.59 25.11
CA GLU A 367 10.74 19.49 24.43
C GLU A 367 11.90 18.92 25.28
N LYS A 368 12.45 19.76 26.17
CA LYS A 368 13.62 19.45 27.00
C LYS A 368 13.24 18.60 28.21
N LYS A 369 12.10 18.90 28.83
CA LYS A 369 11.51 18.07 29.89
C LYS A 369 10.88 16.79 29.34
N LEU A 370 10.26 16.81 28.16
CA LEU A 370 9.66 15.61 27.55
C LEU A 370 10.74 14.58 27.19
N SER A 371 11.78 15.00 26.45
CA SER A 371 12.93 14.14 26.13
C SER A 371 13.63 13.62 27.40
N GLN A 372 13.87 14.47 28.41
CA GLN A 372 14.48 14.04 29.67
C GLN A 372 13.60 13.05 30.44
N ASN A 373 12.27 13.22 30.46
CA ASN A 373 11.36 12.27 31.11
C ASN A 373 11.37 10.91 30.39
N ASN A 374 11.32 10.90 29.06
CA ASN A 374 11.38 9.67 28.26
C ASN A 374 12.72 8.94 28.48
N LEU A 375 13.85 9.66 28.48
CA LEU A 375 15.16 9.09 28.82
C LEU A 375 15.20 8.56 30.26
N ASN A 376 14.71 9.32 31.24
CA ASN A 376 14.66 8.88 32.65
C ASN A 376 13.84 7.60 32.83
N ASN A 377 12.72 7.46 32.11
CA ASN A 377 11.89 6.24 32.12
C ASN A 377 12.63 5.06 31.48
N CYS A 378 13.32 5.28 30.35
CA CYS A 378 14.14 4.26 29.69
C CYS A 378 15.36 3.84 30.53
N LEU A 379 15.89 4.73 31.38
CA LEU A 379 16.95 4.45 32.35
C LEU A 379 16.50 3.66 33.60
N LEU A 380 15.19 3.41 33.77
CA LEU A 380 14.71 2.48 34.81
C LEU A 380 14.95 1.00 34.47
N TYR A 381 15.35 0.72 33.22
CA TYR A 381 15.46 -0.62 32.65
C TYR A 381 16.81 -0.82 31.96
N ASN A 382 17.39 -2.01 32.12
CA ASN A 382 18.56 -2.42 31.34
C ASN A 382 18.16 -2.86 29.92
N TYR A 383 19.15 -3.09 29.05
CA TYR A 383 18.92 -3.51 27.66
C TYR A 383 17.97 -4.72 27.52
N GLU A 384 18.16 -5.79 28.31
CA GLU A 384 17.34 -7.00 28.23
C GLU A 384 15.88 -6.73 28.66
N GLN A 385 15.66 -5.87 29.66
CA GLN A 385 14.33 -5.46 30.10
C GLN A 385 13.62 -4.57 29.09
N LEU A 386 14.35 -3.66 28.42
CA LEU A 386 13.82 -2.85 27.31
C LEU A 386 13.45 -3.74 26.12
N MET A 387 14.29 -4.74 25.82
CA MET A 387 14.03 -5.73 24.78
C MET A 387 12.79 -6.58 25.09
N GLU A 388 12.65 -7.08 26.33
CA GLU A 388 11.47 -7.83 26.77
C GLU A 388 10.19 -6.98 26.66
N ARG A 389 10.23 -5.72 27.09
CA ARG A 389 9.10 -4.77 27.02
C ARG A 389 8.69 -4.47 25.59
N HIS A 390 9.66 -4.20 24.70
CA HIS A 390 9.44 -4.01 23.27
C HIS A 390 8.78 -5.24 22.62
N LEU A 391 9.34 -6.43 22.85
CA LEU A 391 8.80 -7.68 22.30
C LEU A 391 7.38 -7.98 22.81
N ASN A 392 7.11 -7.72 24.09
CA ASN A 392 5.79 -7.92 24.69
C ASN A 392 4.74 -6.94 24.16
N ASP A 393 5.10 -5.71 23.78
CA ASP A 393 4.18 -4.79 23.09
C ASP A 393 3.98 -5.18 21.62
N TYR A 394 5.07 -5.30 20.86
CA TYR A 394 5.04 -5.49 19.42
C TYR A 394 4.26 -6.75 19.01
N LYS A 395 4.45 -7.86 19.74
CA LYS A 395 3.79 -9.14 19.44
C LYS A 395 2.30 -9.15 19.73
N LEU A 396 1.79 -8.28 20.60
CA LEU A 396 0.35 -8.10 20.78
C LEU A 396 -0.36 -7.58 19.52
N LEU A 397 0.38 -7.04 18.55
CA LEU A 397 -0.10 -6.63 17.23
C LEU A 397 0.38 -7.57 16.12
N PHE A 398 1.68 -7.89 16.06
CA PHE A 398 2.23 -8.64 14.93
C PHE A 398 1.77 -10.11 14.91
N ASP A 399 1.92 -10.85 16.01
CA ASP A 399 1.63 -12.29 16.08
C ASP A 399 0.13 -12.62 15.87
N ARG A 400 -0.74 -11.60 15.87
CA ARG A 400 -2.17 -11.72 15.55
C ARG A 400 -2.46 -12.35 14.20
N VAL A 401 -1.63 -12.10 13.18
CA VAL A 401 -1.82 -12.68 11.85
C VAL A 401 -0.57 -13.46 11.45
N GLN A 402 -0.76 -14.73 11.17
CA GLN A 402 0.27 -15.62 10.63
C GLN A 402 -0.15 -16.04 9.23
N LEU A 403 0.79 -16.02 8.30
CA LEU A 403 0.62 -16.47 6.92
C LEU A 403 1.77 -17.42 6.59
N ASN A 404 1.49 -18.51 5.89
CA ASN A 404 2.51 -19.36 5.28
C ASN A 404 2.00 -19.85 3.92
N LEU A 405 2.74 -19.51 2.86
CA LEU A 405 2.43 -19.85 1.46
C LEU A 405 3.37 -20.95 0.91
N GLY A 406 4.22 -21.53 1.77
CA GLY A 406 5.36 -22.37 1.41
C GLY A 406 6.71 -21.71 1.68
N GLU A 407 7.75 -22.53 1.71
CA GLU A 407 9.15 -22.17 1.97
C GLU A 407 10.05 -22.81 0.90
N SER A 408 11.21 -22.21 0.60
CA SER A 408 12.14 -22.72 -0.41
C SER A 408 13.58 -22.29 -0.15
N GLU A 409 14.54 -22.87 -0.87
CA GLU A 409 15.96 -22.51 -0.78
C GLU A 409 16.23 -21.05 -1.21
N ALA A 410 15.30 -20.37 -1.90
CA ALA A 410 15.43 -18.96 -2.23
C ALA A 410 15.48 -18.05 -0.99
N MET A 411 14.93 -18.48 0.15
CA MET A 411 15.07 -17.78 1.44
C MET A 411 16.54 -17.66 1.89
N LEU A 412 17.40 -18.58 1.43
CA LEU A 412 18.86 -18.57 1.66
C LEU A 412 19.60 -17.64 0.69
N GLN A 413 18.89 -16.72 0.03
CA GLN A 413 19.47 -15.62 -0.74
C GLN A 413 19.15 -14.28 -0.05
N PRO A 414 20.06 -13.29 -0.11
CA PRO A 414 19.78 -11.91 0.30
C PRO A 414 18.51 -11.34 -0.32
N THR A 415 17.79 -10.48 0.41
CA THR A 415 16.44 -10.00 0.03
C THR A 415 16.42 -9.19 -1.26
N ASP A 416 17.46 -8.40 -1.52
CA ASP A 416 17.69 -7.74 -2.82
C ASP A 416 17.76 -8.77 -3.95
N ARG A 417 18.56 -9.82 -3.77
CA ARG A 417 18.67 -10.92 -4.75
C ARG A 417 17.39 -11.75 -4.86
N ARG A 418 16.59 -11.87 -3.79
CA ARG A 418 15.27 -12.54 -3.83
C ARG A 418 14.29 -11.78 -4.72
N ILE A 419 14.22 -10.44 -4.65
CA ILE A 419 13.38 -9.62 -5.56
C ILE A 419 13.82 -9.82 -7.02
N GLU A 420 15.12 -9.81 -7.30
CA GLU A 420 15.64 -10.07 -8.65
C GLU A 420 15.27 -11.46 -9.19
N LEU A 421 15.34 -12.51 -8.35
CA LEU A 421 15.02 -13.89 -8.74
C LEU A 421 13.50 -14.11 -8.86
N PHE A 422 12.71 -13.50 -7.97
CA PHE A 422 11.26 -13.58 -7.98
C PHE A 422 10.67 -12.96 -9.25
N SER A 423 11.21 -11.82 -9.71
CA SER A 423 10.79 -11.20 -10.97
C SER A 423 11.06 -12.08 -12.22
N GLN A 424 11.95 -13.07 -12.12
CA GLN A 424 12.25 -14.03 -13.18
C GLN A 424 11.38 -15.30 -13.09
N ASN A 425 11.09 -15.79 -11.88
CA ASN A 425 10.17 -16.91 -11.66
C ASN A 425 9.56 -16.88 -10.24
N PRO A 426 8.35 -16.30 -10.08
CA PRO A 426 7.68 -16.19 -8.78
C PRO A 426 7.45 -17.51 -8.04
N ASN A 427 7.39 -18.64 -8.77
CA ASN A 427 7.12 -19.95 -8.18
C ASN A 427 8.31 -20.53 -7.40
N LEU A 428 9.51 -19.95 -7.52
CA LEU A 428 10.68 -20.39 -6.77
C LEU A 428 10.70 -19.85 -5.34
N ASP A 429 9.92 -18.81 -5.02
CA ASP A 429 9.93 -18.16 -3.70
C ASP A 429 8.53 -17.64 -3.28
N PRO A 430 7.57 -18.53 -2.97
CA PRO A 430 6.29 -18.13 -2.38
C PRO A 430 6.45 -17.49 -1.00
N GLN A 431 7.61 -17.65 -0.35
CA GLN A 431 7.88 -17.05 0.95
C GLN A 431 8.17 -15.56 0.85
N LEU A 432 8.70 -15.05 -0.28
CA LEU A 432 8.87 -13.60 -0.47
C LEU A 432 7.53 -12.87 -0.45
N MET A 433 6.47 -13.46 -1.00
CA MET A 433 5.10 -12.93 -0.91
C MET A 433 4.58 -12.94 0.55
N THR A 434 4.96 -13.95 1.33
CA THR A 434 4.65 -14.04 2.77
C THR A 434 5.39 -12.96 3.56
N LEU A 435 6.67 -12.73 3.23
CA LEU A 435 7.50 -11.66 3.81
C LEU A 435 6.92 -10.28 3.48
N TYR A 436 6.50 -10.04 2.23
CA TYR A 436 5.93 -8.76 1.78
C TYR A 436 4.59 -8.44 2.46
N PHE A 437 3.69 -9.43 2.58
CA PHE A 437 2.45 -9.30 3.36
C PHE A 437 2.73 -8.90 4.83
N GLN A 438 3.68 -9.57 5.48
CA GLN A 438 4.05 -9.25 6.85
C GLN A 438 4.80 -7.92 6.96
N PHE A 439 5.52 -7.50 5.91
CA PHE A 439 6.18 -6.19 5.86
C PHE A 439 5.15 -5.06 5.85
N GLY A 440 4.10 -5.14 5.03
CA GLY A 440 3.00 -4.17 5.06
C GLY A 440 2.30 -4.08 6.43
N ARG A 441 2.12 -5.21 7.14
CA ARG A 441 1.62 -5.20 8.53
C ARG A 441 2.60 -4.56 9.51
N TYR A 442 3.89 -4.91 9.41
CA TYR A 442 4.97 -4.35 10.23
C TYR A 442 5.11 -2.84 10.07
N LEU A 443 5.02 -2.33 8.83
CA LEU A 443 5.13 -0.90 8.52
C LEU A 443 4.05 -0.11 9.25
N LEU A 444 2.79 -0.55 9.21
CA LEU A 444 1.69 0.15 9.89
C LEU A 444 1.85 0.12 11.43
N ILE A 445 2.31 -1.01 12.00
CA ILE A 445 2.65 -1.11 13.43
C ILE A 445 3.79 -0.13 13.77
N SER A 446 4.75 0.07 12.87
CA SER A 446 5.92 0.92 13.10
C SER A 446 5.68 2.41 12.79
N SER A 447 4.59 2.78 12.09
CA SER A 447 4.29 4.16 11.66
C SER A 447 2.94 4.74 12.09
N SER A 448 2.04 3.95 12.69
CA SER A 448 0.70 4.43 13.12
C SER A 448 0.25 3.74 14.41
N ARG A 449 0.70 4.25 15.56
CA ARG A 449 0.34 3.72 16.90
C ARG A 449 -0.52 4.73 17.67
N PRO A 450 -1.43 4.31 18.56
CA PRO A 450 -2.23 5.24 19.36
C PRO A 450 -1.37 6.31 20.04
N GLY A 451 -1.66 7.58 19.73
CA GLY A 451 -0.93 8.75 20.22
C GLY A 451 0.14 9.32 19.28
N SER A 452 0.61 8.57 18.27
CA SER A 452 1.45 9.13 17.19
C SER A 452 0.59 9.89 16.16
N GLN A 453 1.24 10.58 15.23
CA GLN A 453 0.55 11.08 14.03
C GLN A 453 0.11 9.94 13.11
N THR A 454 -0.74 10.29 12.13
CA THR A 454 -1.13 9.44 11.00
C THR A 454 0.10 9.04 10.18
N ALA A 455 0.10 7.85 9.59
CA ALA A 455 1.15 7.43 8.66
C ALA A 455 1.09 8.26 7.38
N THR A 456 2.14 9.03 7.09
CA THR A 456 2.25 9.88 5.89
C THR A 456 2.39 9.06 4.59
N LEU A 457 2.49 9.76 3.46
CA LEU A 457 2.98 9.21 2.18
C LEU A 457 4.25 8.32 2.32
N GLN A 458 5.15 8.62 3.25
CA GLN A 458 6.37 7.84 3.51
C GLN A 458 6.35 7.14 4.89
N GLY A 459 5.16 6.93 5.46
CA GLY A 459 4.97 6.41 6.81
C GLY A 459 5.51 7.41 7.84
N ILE A 460 6.69 7.12 8.38
CA ILE A 460 7.49 8.03 9.22
C ILE A 460 8.99 8.05 8.84
N TRP A 461 9.35 7.61 7.62
CA TRP A 461 10.75 7.48 7.18
C TRP A 461 11.02 8.41 6.01
N ASN A 462 11.90 9.41 6.21
CA ASN A 462 12.24 10.43 5.21
C ASN A 462 13.61 11.04 5.53
N ASP A 463 14.52 11.11 4.55
CA ASP A 463 15.85 11.73 4.64
C ASP A 463 15.95 13.16 4.05
N SER A 464 14.89 13.65 3.40
CA SER A 464 14.85 14.94 2.70
C SER A 464 14.16 16.04 3.51
N MET A 465 14.69 17.27 3.44
CA MET A 465 14.04 18.47 3.97
C MET A 465 12.84 18.94 3.12
N THR A 466 12.76 18.45 1.88
CA THR A 466 11.68 18.69 0.91
C THR A 466 11.44 17.38 0.15
N PRO A 467 10.77 16.39 0.76
CA PRO A 467 10.50 15.11 0.13
C PRO A 467 9.47 15.22 -1.02
N PRO A 468 9.35 14.19 -1.87
CA PRO A 468 8.33 14.12 -2.92
C PRO A 468 6.92 14.33 -2.35
N TRP A 469 6.14 15.21 -2.99
CA TRP A 469 4.82 15.67 -2.51
C TRP A 469 4.81 16.08 -1.03
N ASP A 470 5.90 16.68 -0.56
CA ASP A 470 6.10 17.17 0.81
C ASP A 470 6.03 16.07 1.89
N SER A 471 5.90 14.79 1.50
CA SER A 471 5.53 13.65 2.36
C SER A 471 4.37 14.00 3.31
N LYS A 472 3.38 14.74 2.79
CA LYS A 472 2.19 15.20 3.52
C LYS A 472 1.11 14.11 3.62
N TYR A 473 -0.11 14.50 3.96
CA TYR A 473 -1.29 13.65 3.92
C TYR A 473 -2.07 13.95 2.64
N THR A 474 -1.88 13.13 1.61
CA THR A 474 -2.64 13.21 0.35
C THR A 474 -3.88 12.31 0.44
N ILE A 475 -5.04 12.96 0.56
CA ILE A 475 -6.30 12.39 1.05
C ILE A 475 -7.35 12.31 -0.08
N ASN A 476 -6.86 11.99 -1.28
CA ASN A 476 -7.63 11.71 -2.50
C ASN A 476 -7.35 10.29 -3.06
N ILE A 477 -6.59 9.46 -2.34
CA ILE A 477 -6.45 7.99 -2.49
C ILE A 477 -5.39 7.42 -1.54
N ASN A 478 -4.25 8.10 -1.34
CA ASN A 478 -3.05 7.50 -0.74
C ASN A 478 -3.21 7.19 0.75
N ILE A 479 -3.66 8.18 1.54
CA ILE A 479 -3.89 7.98 2.98
C ILE A 479 -5.06 7.04 3.21
N GLU A 480 -6.07 7.02 2.34
CA GLU A 480 -7.13 6.01 2.38
C GLU A 480 -6.55 4.60 2.19
N MET A 481 -5.67 4.41 1.20
CA MET A 481 -4.99 3.13 0.93
C MET A 481 -4.11 2.67 2.09
N ASN A 482 -3.42 3.58 2.78
CA ASN A 482 -2.62 3.27 3.97
C ASN A 482 -3.42 2.52 5.06
N TYR A 483 -4.71 2.82 5.20
CA TYR A 483 -5.58 2.24 6.22
C TYR A 483 -6.52 1.12 5.72
N TRP A 484 -6.43 0.71 4.45
CA TRP A 484 -7.19 -0.45 3.94
C TRP A 484 -6.88 -1.75 4.70
N ILE A 485 -5.66 -1.91 5.22
CA ILE A 485 -5.26 -3.13 5.95
C ILE A 485 -5.64 -3.14 7.43
N ALA A 486 -5.90 -1.99 8.05
CA ALA A 486 -6.07 -1.88 9.51
C ALA A 486 -7.24 -2.73 10.02
N GLY A 487 -8.34 -2.79 9.25
CA GLY A 487 -9.44 -3.74 9.43
C GLY A 487 -9.02 -5.21 9.23
N PRO A 488 -8.85 -5.68 7.97
CA PRO A 488 -8.73 -7.10 7.64
C PRO A 488 -7.44 -7.76 8.15
N ALA A 489 -6.31 -7.04 8.21
CA ALA A 489 -5.04 -7.53 8.76
C ALA A 489 -4.96 -7.44 10.30
N ASN A 490 -6.09 -7.14 10.96
CA ASN A 490 -6.34 -7.20 12.40
C ASN A 490 -5.48 -6.21 13.24
N LEU A 491 -5.29 -4.99 12.71
CA LEU A 491 -4.50 -3.89 13.29
C LEU A 491 -5.41 -2.69 13.64
N ILE A 492 -6.56 -2.97 14.27
CA ILE A 492 -7.63 -1.99 14.54
C ILE A 492 -7.14 -0.76 15.32
N GLU A 493 -6.24 -0.94 16.27
CA GLU A 493 -5.66 0.12 17.09
C GLU A 493 -4.91 1.17 16.26
N CYS A 494 -4.40 0.77 15.09
CA CYS A 494 -3.70 1.67 14.18
C CYS A 494 -4.62 2.69 13.50
N TYR A 495 -5.95 2.54 13.53
CA TYR A 495 -6.90 3.58 13.08
C TYR A 495 -6.89 4.84 13.96
N GLN A 496 -6.45 4.77 15.22
CA GLN A 496 -6.64 5.89 16.16
C GLN A 496 -5.93 7.19 15.72
N PRO A 497 -4.66 7.19 15.25
CA PRO A 497 -4.04 8.38 14.68
C PRO A 497 -4.79 9.02 13.51
N LEU A 498 -5.44 8.22 12.66
CA LEU A 498 -6.28 8.74 11.56
C LEU A 498 -7.55 9.41 12.12
N PHE A 499 -8.16 8.84 13.16
CA PHE A 499 -9.30 9.48 13.82
C PHE A 499 -8.94 10.77 14.53
N ASP A 500 -7.74 10.85 15.11
CA ASP A 500 -7.24 12.09 15.72
C ASP A 500 -6.92 13.15 14.65
N LEU A 501 -6.36 12.77 13.49
CA LEU A 501 -6.23 13.65 12.32
C LEU A 501 -7.60 14.17 11.83
N ILE A 502 -8.60 13.28 11.68
CA ILE A 502 -9.97 13.64 11.30
C ILE A 502 -10.60 14.61 12.33
N GLN A 503 -10.38 14.37 13.62
CA GLN A 503 -10.87 15.24 14.69
C GLN A 503 -10.21 16.64 14.62
N ASP A 504 -8.93 16.73 14.32
CA ASP A 504 -8.22 18.01 14.15
C ASP A 504 -8.65 18.78 12.90
N ILE A 505 -8.69 18.15 11.72
CA ILE A 505 -9.13 18.85 10.48
C ILE A 505 -10.61 19.27 10.54
N SER A 506 -11.43 18.59 11.34
CA SER A 506 -12.81 19.02 11.62
C SER A 506 -12.92 20.29 12.46
N GLN A 507 -11.82 20.75 13.06
CA GLN A 507 -11.73 22.02 13.78
C GLN A 507 -11.14 23.12 12.88
N THR A 508 -9.99 22.90 12.24
CA THR A 508 -9.39 23.90 11.34
C THR A 508 -10.25 24.14 10.09
N GLY A 509 -10.88 23.09 9.56
CA GLY A 509 -11.78 23.15 8.41
C GLY A 509 -13.00 24.05 8.60
N GLN A 510 -13.34 24.44 9.83
CA GLN A 510 -14.39 25.43 10.12
C GLN A 510 -13.97 26.85 9.71
N SER A 511 -12.68 27.17 9.81
CA SER A 511 -12.15 28.45 9.31
C SER A 511 -12.21 28.48 7.79
N THR A 512 -11.78 27.40 7.13
CA THR A 512 -11.85 27.24 5.67
C THR A 512 -13.30 27.34 5.18
N ALA A 513 -14.23 26.57 5.77
CA ALA A 513 -15.65 26.60 5.43
C ALA A 513 -16.24 28.03 5.53
N LYS A 514 -15.92 28.75 6.60
CA LYS A 514 -16.42 30.11 6.82
C LYS A 514 -15.77 31.16 5.91
N LEU A 515 -14.46 31.12 5.71
CA LEU A 515 -13.70 32.17 5.02
C LEU A 515 -13.63 31.97 3.49
N HIS A 516 -13.76 30.73 3.02
CA HIS A 516 -13.85 30.41 1.59
C HIS A 516 -15.30 30.28 1.12
N TYR A 517 -16.18 29.63 1.90
CA TYR A 517 -17.53 29.27 1.47
C TYR A 517 -18.67 30.03 2.18
N GLY A 518 -18.36 30.84 3.19
CA GLY A 518 -19.35 31.71 3.86
C GLY A 518 -20.35 30.99 4.76
N THR A 519 -20.04 29.77 5.23
CA THR A 519 -20.94 28.97 6.07
C THR A 519 -21.34 29.68 7.36
N THR A 520 -22.61 29.51 7.74
CA THR A 520 -23.28 30.21 8.84
C THR A 520 -23.64 29.30 10.01
N ARG A 521 -23.79 27.98 9.80
CA ARG A 521 -24.03 27.02 10.87
C ARG A 521 -22.73 26.77 11.65
N GLU A 522 -22.86 26.71 12.96
CA GLU A 522 -21.76 26.35 13.86
C GLU A 522 -21.32 24.90 13.60
N GLY A 523 -20.01 24.67 13.55
CA GLY A 523 -19.40 23.36 13.29
C GLY A 523 -19.16 23.00 11.81
N SER A 524 -19.83 23.63 10.84
CA SER A 524 -19.64 23.36 9.39
C SER A 524 -18.15 23.39 9.01
N TRP A 525 -17.60 22.29 8.48
CA TRP A 525 -16.17 22.16 8.15
C TRP A 525 -15.95 21.48 6.79
N VAL A 526 -14.78 21.72 6.19
CA VAL A 526 -14.31 21.13 4.92
C VAL A 526 -12.81 20.86 4.96
N CYS A 527 -12.32 19.88 4.20
CA CYS A 527 -10.90 19.67 3.93
C CYS A 527 -10.72 19.18 2.48
N HIS A 528 -9.70 19.68 1.79
CA HIS A 528 -9.45 19.42 0.37
C HIS A 528 -8.49 18.22 0.15
N HIS A 529 -7.93 18.05 -1.06
CA HIS A 529 -7.09 16.88 -1.42
C HIS A 529 -5.83 16.61 -0.58
N ASN A 530 -5.36 17.59 0.20
CA ASN A 530 -4.10 17.53 0.94
C ASN A 530 -4.26 18.15 2.34
N THR A 531 -3.60 17.57 3.35
CA THR A 531 -3.42 18.17 4.69
C THR A 531 -2.05 17.84 5.30
N ASP A 532 -1.68 18.49 6.40
CA ASP A 532 -0.35 18.43 7.02
C ASP A 532 -0.38 18.43 8.57
N ILE A 533 0.78 18.62 9.20
CA ILE A 533 0.90 18.72 10.66
C ILE A 533 0.15 19.95 11.24
N TRP A 534 0.05 21.02 10.45
CA TRP A 534 -0.67 22.25 10.80
C TRP A 534 -2.16 22.16 10.50
N ARG A 535 -2.61 21.02 9.94
CA ARG A 535 -4.00 20.71 9.62
C ARG A 535 -4.55 21.72 8.62
N GLY A 536 -3.74 22.04 7.60
CA GLY A 536 -4.17 22.82 6.45
C GLY A 536 -5.36 22.16 5.76
N THR A 537 -6.46 22.90 5.64
CA THR A 537 -7.74 22.40 5.11
C THR A 537 -8.24 23.19 3.89
N ALA A 538 -7.61 24.32 3.57
CA ALA A 538 -7.85 25.12 2.38
C ALA A 538 -7.38 24.41 1.09
N PRO A 539 -7.88 24.79 -0.10
CA PRO A 539 -7.34 24.29 -1.37
C PRO A 539 -5.92 24.84 -1.60
N VAL A 540 -5.00 23.97 -2.02
CA VAL A 540 -3.54 24.20 -2.09
C VAL A 540 -2.93 23.64 -3.38
N ASP A 541 -1.67 23.97 -3.63
CA ASP A 541 -0.86 23.62 -4.79
C ASP A 541 -1.28 24.34 -6.09
N ASP A 542 -2.24 23.83 -6.86
CA ASP A 542 -2.86 24.55 -8.00
C ASP A 542 -4.31 24.09 -8.25
N ALA A 543 -5.11 24.86 -9.00
CA ALA A 543 -6.49 24.55 -9.35
C ALA A 543 -6.69 23.16 -10.00
N VAL A 544 -5.68 22.66 -10.73
CA VAL A 544 -5.62 21.30 -11.35
C VAL A 544 -5.64 20.15 -10.35
N TYR A 545 -5.40 20.44 -9.07
CA TYR A 545 -5.27 19.44 -7.99
C TYR A 545 -6.12 19.81 -6.76
N GLY A 546 -6.01 21.06 -6.30
CA GLY A 546 -6.49 21.50 -5.00
C GLY A 546 -7.96 21.84 -4.89
N THR A 547 -8.68 22.03 -6.01
CA THR A 547 -10.07 22.54 -6.00
C THR A 547 -11.10 21.46 -5.65
N TRP A 548 -10.77 20.52 -4.76
CA TRP A 548 -11.59 19.34 -4.48
C TRP A 548 -11.99 19.25 -3.00
N PRO A 549 -13.25 19.52 -2.61
CA PRO A 549 -13.64 19.76 -1.22
C PRO A 549 -14.08 18.50 -0.44
N THR A 550 -13.92 17.28 -0.99
CA THR A 550 -14.46 16.05 -0.39
C THR A 550 -13.42 15.08 0.20
N GLY A 551 -12.12 15.38 0.14
CA GLY A 551 -11.07 14.54 0.76
C GLY A 551 -11.26 14.32 2.26
N GLY A 552 -11.63 15.37 3.00
CA GLY A 552 -11.96 15.26 4.42
C GLY A 552 -13.07 14.25 4.74
N ILE A 553 -14.01 14.01 3.81
CA ILE A 553 -15.13 13.09 4.01
C ILE A 553 -14.87 11.68 3.45
N TRP A 554 -13.90 11.50 2.54
CA TRP A 554 -13.41 10.17 2.21
C TRP A 554 -12.68 9.55 3.42
N LEU A 555 -11.80 10.30 4.09
CA LEU A 555 -11.19 9.87 5.35
C LEU A 555 -12.23 9.45 6.40
N CYS A 556 -13.35 10.19 6.52
CA CYS A 556 -14.43 9.84 7.44
C CYS A 556 -15.04 8.45 7.22
N LYS A 557 -14.92 7.85 6.02
CA LYS A 557 -15.36 6.48 5.74
C LYS A 557 -14.66 5.45 6.65
N SER A 558 -13.41 5.72 7.05
CA SER A 558 -12.65 4.85 7.96
C SER A 558 -13.33 4.63 9.32
N ILE A 559 -14.08 5.61 9.82
CA ILE A 559 -14.86 5.52 11.07
C ILE A 559 -15.96 4.45 10.93
N TRP A 560 -16.60 4.38 9.75
CA TRP A 560 -17.62 3.39 9.46
C TRP A 560 -17.02 2.00 9.19
N ASP A 561 -15.94 1.89 8.40
CA ASP A 561 -15.26 0.60 8.19
C ASP A 561 -14.72 0.02 9.52
N HIS A 562 -14.16 0.85 10.40
CA HIS A 562 -13.81 0.45 11.76
C HIS A 562 -15.02 -0.12 12.53
N TYR A 563 -16.18 0.55 12.49
CA TYR A 563 -17.41 0.01 13.08
C TYR A 563 -17.82 -1.34 12.44
N LEU A 564 -17.69 -1.52 11.12
CA LEU A 564 -17.99 -2.79 10.46
C LEU A 564 -17.05 -3.92 10.92
N PHE A 565 -15.77 -3.66 11.17
CA PHE A 565 -14.81 -4.66 11.66
C PHE A 565 -14.83 -4.89 13.18
N THR A 566 -15.37 -3.96 13.98
CA THR A 566 -15.33 -4.02 15.46
C THR A 566 -16.69 -4.16 16.14
N ASN A 567 -17.78 -3.72 15.50
CA ASN A 567 -19.07 -3.44 16.12
C ASN A 567 -18.96 -2.45 17.31
N ASP A 568 -17.95 -1.58 17.33
CA ASP A 568 -17.75 -0.56 18.36
C ASP A 568 -18.70 0.63 18.16
N LYS A 569 -19.85 0.53 18.84
CA LYS A 569 -20.87 1.56 18.90
C LYS A 569 -20.45 2.79 19.71
N THR A 570 -19.48 2.67 20.61
CA THR A 570 -19.02 3.79 21.44
C THR A 570 -18.18 4.76 20.63
N ASN A 571 -17.20 4.27 19.86
CA ASN A 571 -16.40 5.14 18.99
C ASN A 571 -17.22 5.68 17.81
N LEU A 572 -18.13 4.90 17.23
CA LEU A 572 -19.05 5.42 16.19
C LEU A 572 -19.88 6.62 16.71
N LEU A 573 -20.43 6.52 17.93
CA LEU A 573 -21.17 7.62 18.55
C LEU A 573 -20.27 8.79 18.96
N ARG A 574 -19.01 8.53 19.38
CA ARG A 574 -18.02 9.59 19.70
C ARG A 574 -17.74 10.48 18.49
N TYR A 575 -17.55 9.88 17.30
CA TYR A 575 -17.17 10.63 16.10
C TYR A 575 -18.36 11.09 15.24
N TYR A 576 -19.59 10.64 15.54
CA TYR A 576 -20.82 11.10 14.87
C TYR A 576 -20.95 12.63 14.73
N PRO A 577 -20.61 13.47 15.74
CA PRO A 577 -20.67 14.92 15.60
C PRO A 577 -19.75 15.48 14.49
N ILE A 578 -18.63 14.82 14.18
CA ILE A 578 -17.73 15.24 13.09
C ILE A 578 -18.40 14.99 11.74
N LEU A 579 -18.98 13.80 11.55
CA LEU A 579 -19.72 13.43 10.35
C LEU A 579 -20.88 14.41 10.13
N ARG A 580 -21.68 14.61 11.17
CA ARG A 580 -22.80 15.56 11.23
C ARG A 580 -22.37 16.96 10.76
N SER A 581 -21.26 17.47 11.31
CA SER A 581 -20.72 18.80 10.98
C SER A 581 -20.14 18.89 9.56
N ALA A 582 -19.62 17.79 9.00
CA ALA A 582 -19.23 17.75 7.58
C ALA A 582 -20.47 17.87 6.68
N ALA A 583 -21.58 17.19 7.02
CA ALA A 583 -22.82 17.32 6.28
C ALA A 583 -23.44 18.72 6.40
N GLN A 584 -23.27 19.42 7.53
CA GLN A 584 -23.69 20.82 7.67
C GLN A 584 -23.01 21.74 6.65
N PHE A 585 -21.73 21.52 6.34
CA PHE A 585 -21.04 22.26 5.28
C PHE A 585 -21.74 22.06 3.93
N PHE A 586 -21.95 20.82 3.48
CA PHE A 586 -22.62 20.56 2.20
C PHE A 586 -24.07 21.08 2.16
N LEU A 587 -24.81 20.97 3.27
CA LEU A 587 -26.16 21.55 3.41
C LEU A 587 -26.21 23.09 3.27
N GLU A 588 -25.09 23.79 3.43
CA GLU A 588 -25.00 25.24 3.22
C GLU A 588 -24.34 25.63 1.89
N THR A 589 -23.41 24.83 1.38
CA THR A 589 -22.53 25.24 0.27
C THR A 589 -22.90 24.65 -1.08
N LEU A 590 -23.67 23.57 -1.13
CA LEU A 590 -24.20 23.00 -2.37
C LEU A 590 -25.09 24.02 -3.10
N ILE A 591 -24.76 24.32 -4.36
CA ILE A 591 -25.55 25.22 -5.20
C ILE A 591 -26.73 24.47 -5.85
N LYS A 592 -27.86 25.16 -6.06
CA LYS A 592 -29.00 24.57 -6.77
C LYS A 592 -28.87 24.82 -8.28
N SER A 593 -28.75 23.74 -9.05
CA SER A 593 -28.69 23.77 -10.53
C SER A 593 -29.57 22.68 -11.12
N SER A 594 -30.39 23.01 -12.12
CA SER A 594 -31.34 22.08 -12.79
C SER A 594 -32.14 21.18 -11.83
N ASN A 595 -32.62 21.76 -10.72
CA ASN A 595 -33.30 21.14 -9.56
C ASN A 595 -32.43 20.37 -8.55
N TYR A 596 -31.20 20.00 -8.87
CA TYR A 596 -30.29 19.27 -7.98
C TYR A 596 -29.37 20.16 -7.15
N LEU A 597 -28.71 19.57 -6.15
CA LEU A 597 -27.71 20.20 -5.28
C LEU A 597 -26.28 19.77 -5.67
N LEU A 598 -25.43 20.71 -6.11
CA LEU A 598 -24.09 20.45 -6.65
C LEU A 598 -22.99 21.11 -5.83
N THR A 599 -21.82 20.48 -5.72
CA THR A 599 -20.61 21.18 -5.27
C THR A 599 -20.17 22.18 -6.33
N SER A 600 -19.73 23.37 -5.92
CA SER A 600 -19.08 24.33 -6.83
C SER A 600 -18.36 25.43 -6.06
N PRO A 601 -17.12 25.81 -6.42
CA PRO A 601 -16.26 25.12 -7.38
C PRO A 601 -15.90 23.71 -6.86
N SER A 602 -15.72 22.77 -7.77
CA SER A 602 -15.08 21.48 -7.50
C SER A 602 -14.28 21.01 -8.73
N MET A 603 -13.71 19.82 -8.68
CA MET A 603 -13.03 19.09 -9.76
C MET A 603 -13.12 17.58 -9.44
N SER A 604 -12.86 16.69 -10.40
CA SER A 604 -12.52 15.30 -10.05
C SER A 604 -10.98 15.21 -9.95
N PRO A 605 -10.35 14.38 -9.10
CA PRO A 605 -8.88 14.38 -8.95
C PRO A 605 -8.18 13.53 -10.04
N GLU A 606 -7.11 13.96 -10.73
CA GLU A 606 -6.37 15.24 -10.78
C GLU A 606 -6.14 15.74 -12.23
N VAL A 607 -6.98 16.65 -12.75
CA VAL A 607 -7.77 16.17 -13.90
C VAL A 607 -8.38 17.22 -14.88
N PRO A 608 -8.29 17.03 -16.21
CA PRO A 608 -8.85 17.98 -17.18
C PRO A 608 -10.11 17.51 -17.93
N HIS A 609 -11.25 18.19 -17.73
CA HIS A 609 -12.47 17.97 -18.51
C HIS A 609 -12.41 18.57 -19.93
N HIS A 610 -11.54 19.56 -20.19
CA HIS A 610 -11.18 19.96 -21.57
C HIS A 610 -9.65 20.02 -21.68
N VAL A 611 -9.03 18.94 -22.20
CA VAL A 611 -7.57 18.74 -22.22
C VAL A 611 -6.82 19.89 -22.90
N GLN A 612 -7.30 20.41 -24.03
CA GLN A 612 -6.62 21.49 -24.78
C GLN A 612 -6.54 22.82 -24.02
N LEU A 613 -7.46 23.05 -23.07
CA LEU A 613 -7.50 24.23 -22.23
C LEU A 613 -6.82 24.02 -20.88
N ASN A 614 -6.50 22.76 -20.54
CA ASN A 614 -6.24 22.29 -19.18
C ASN A 614 -7.35 22.74 -18.20
N ALA A 615 -8.60 22.65 -18.63
CA ALA A 615 -9.77 23.06 -17.83
C ALA A 615 -10.20 21.91 -16.92
N VAL A 616 -10.31 22.18 -15.62
CA VAL A 616 -10.45 21.17 -14.55
C VAL A 616 -11.63 21.43 -13.60
N VAL A 617 -12.10 22.69 -13.52
CA VAL A 617 -13.03 23.12 -12.45
C VAL A 617 -14.48 23.18 -12.92
N CYS A 618 -15.35 22.55 -12.14
CA CYS A 618 -16.68 22.12 -12.55
C CYS A 618 -17.76 22.44 -11.51
N GLN A 619 -18.98 21.98 -11.81
CA GLN A 619 -20.06 21.82 -10.85
C GLN A 619 -20.33 20.31 -10.68
N GLY A 620 -20.48 19.84 -9.44
CA GLY A 620 -20.92 18.48 -9.11
C GLY A 620 -20.22 17.36 -9.90
N PRO A 621 -18.92 17.14 -9.72
CA PRO A 621 -18.26 15.95 -10.24
C PRO A 621 -18.85 14.71 -9.57
N THR A 622 -18.88 13.59 -10.29
CA THR A 622 -19.54 12.38 -9.79
C THR A 622 -18.89 11.84 -8.53
N LEU A 623 -17.57 11.93 -8.37
CA LEU A 623 -16.91 11.56 -7.12
C LEU A 623 -17.41 12.38 -5.90
N ASP A 624 -17.75 13.66 -6.06
CA ASP A 624 -18.33 14.48 -4.98
C ASP A 624 -19.79 14.10 -4.69
N ILE A 625 -20.62 14.07 -5.74
CA ILE A 625 -22.04 13.64 -5.67
C ILE A 625 -22.14 12.30 -4.95
N LEU A 626 -21.11 11.47 -5.14
CA LEU A 626 -20.96 10.21 -4.49
C LEU A 626 -20.44 10.35 -3.06
N LEU A 627 -19.21 10.77 -2.75
CA LEU A 627 -18.69 10.85 -1.36
C LEU A 627 -19.65 11.52 -0.35
N ILE A 628 -20.42 12.53 -0.78
CA ILE A 628 -21.46 13.18 0.05
C ILE A 628 -22.62 12.21 0.40
N LYS A 629 -22.99 11.28 -0.49
CA LYS A 629 -23.96 10.18 -0.23
C LYS A 629 -23.46 9.17 0.79
N ASP A 630 -22.20 8.69 0.76
CA ASP A 630 -21.69 7.79 1.81
C ASP A 630 -21.67 8.49 3.17
N LEU A 631 -21.27 9.77 3.20
CA LEU A 631 -21.33 10.62 4.39
C LEU A 631 -22.76 10.74 4.92
N PHE A 632 -23.69 11.19 4.07
CA PHE A 632 -25.10 11.36 4.42
C PHE A 632 -25.72 10.03 4.87
N ASN A 633 -25.48 8.93 4.16
CA ASN A 633 -25.92 7.59 4.52
C ASN A 633 -25.36 7.18 5.89
N SER A 634 -24.06 7.36 6.14
CA SER A 634 -23.41 7.06 7.43
C SER A 634 -24.02 7.85 8.60
N ILE A 635 -24.40 9.12 8.37
CA ILE A 635 -25.07 9.98 9.34
C ILE A 635 -26.51 9.52 9.59
N ILE A 636 -27.25 9.23 8.50
CA ILE A 636 -28.63 8.76 8.56
C ILE A 636 -28.68 7.40 9.29
N GLU A 637 -27.75 6.49 9.00
CA GLU A 637 -27.53 5.21 9.69
C GLU A 637 -27.24 5.40 11.17
N THR A 638 -26.22 6.20 11.50
CA THR A 638 -25.80 6.40 12.90
C THR A 638 -26.91 7.05 13.73
N SER A 639 -27.60 8.05 13.15
CA SER A 639 -28.79 8.67 13.74
C SER A 639 -29.93 7.64 13.97
N ARG A 640 -30.12 6.68 13.07
CA ARG A 640 -31.12 5.59 13.22
C ARG A 640 -30.71 4.56 14.28
N LEU A 641 -29.44 4.19 14.31
CA LEU A 641 -28.85 3.20 15.23
C LEU A 641 -28.91 3.64 16.71
N PHE A 642 -28.70 4.94 16.97
CA PHE A 642 -28.75 5.53 18.32
C PHE A 642 -30.06 6.28 18.63
N ASN A 643 -30.96 6.43 17.65
CA ASN A 643 -32.20 7.21 17.74
C ASN A 643 -31.98 8.66 18.22
N ILE A 644 -31.03 9.34 17.58
CA ILE A 644 -30.64 10.75 17.83
C ILE A 644 -30.94 11.62 16.61
N ASP A 645 -30.89 12.95 16.76
CA ASP A 645 -30.87 13.93 15.65
C ASP A 645 -31.96 13.78 14.58
N LEU A 646 -33.21 13.46 14.98
CA LEU A 646 -34.35 13.21 14.08
C LEU A 646 -34.51 14.29 12.99
N SER A 647 -34.59 15.57 13.37
CA SER A 647 -34.81 16.68 12.43
C SER A 647 -33.61 16.95 11.52
N PHE A 648 -32.39 16.77 12.01
CA PHE A 648 -31.18 16.89 11.18
C PHE A 648 -31.04 15.70 10.22
N ARG A 649 -31.43 14.49 10.64
CA ARG A 649 -31.56 13.34 9.73
C ARG A 649 -32.61 13.58 8.65
N GLU A 650 -33.74 14.20 8.98
CA GLU A 650 -34.77 14.57 8.00
C GLU A 650 -34.28 15.64 7.01
N GLU A 651 -33.47 16.61 7.45
CA GLU A 651 -32.81 17.59 6.59
C GLU A 651 -31.74 16.93 5.68
N VAL A 652 -30.84 16.12 6.24
CA VAL A 652 -29.82 15.36 5.49
C VAL A 652 -30.49 14.40 4.50
N GLN A 653 -31.62 13.80 4.85
CA GLN A 653 -32.40 12.98 3.91
C GLN A 653 -32.97 13.81 2.77
N GLN A 654 -33.61 14.96 3.05
CA GLN A 654 -34.13 15.85 2.01
C GLN A 654 -33.03 16.37 1.07
N ALA A 655 -31.80 16.55 1.56
CA ALA A 655 -30.66 16.91 0.74
C ALA A 655 -30.09 15.72 -0.04
N PHE A 656 -30.00 14.53 0.57
CA PHE A 656 -29.63 13.27 -0.11
C PHE A 656 -30.55 13.03 -1.31
N ASP A 657 -31.86 13.19 -1.11
CA ASP A 657 -32.91 13.00 -2.12
C ASP A 657 -32.88 14.10 -3.22
N GLN A 658 -32.08 15.17 -3.03
CA GLN A 658 -31.85 16.27 -3.97
C GLN A 658 -30.42 16.31 -4.56
N LEU A 659 -29.50 15.46 -4.11
CA LEU A 659 -28.23 15.25 -4.82
C LEU A 659 -28.54 14.64 -6.20
N PRO A 660 -27.73 14.92 -7.23
CA PRO A 660 -27.95 14.31 -8.54
C PRO A 660 -28.02 12.78 -8.43
N PRO A 661 -28.99 12.12 -9.07
CA PRO A 661 -28.84 10.72 -9.42
C PRO A 661 -27.61 10.59 -10.33
N LEU A 662 -27.08 9.39 -10.44
CA LEU A 662 -25.93 9.18 -11.31
C LEU A 662 -26.31 9.47 -12.76
N GLN A 663 -25.47 10.30 -13.39
CA GLN A 663 -25.92 11.21 -14.43
C GLN A 663 -25.26 10.97 -15.78
N ILE A 664 -25.91 11.56 -16.77
CA ILE A 664 -26.35 10.92 -17.99
C ILE A 664 -26.24 12.02 -19.11
N GLY A 665 -25.01 12.27 -19.63
CA GLY A 665 -24.54 13.38 -20.50
C GLY A 665 -24.03 13.10 -21.95
N GLN A 666 -24.36 14.04 -22.86
CA GLN A 666 -24.38 14.06 -24.35
C GLN A 666 -24.19 12.81 -25.27
N LEU A 667 -23.37 11.78 -24.98
CA LEU A 667 -23.55 10.46 -25.62
C LEU A 667 -23.96 9.27 -24.68
N GLY A 668 -23.26 8.78 -23.62
CA GLY A 668 -23.71 7.49 -23.01
C GLY A 668 -23.09 6.56 -21.93
N GLN A 669 -22.31 6.97 -20.92
CA GLN A 669 -21.84 6.22 -19.75
C GLN A 669 -21.99 6.79 -18.25
N LEU A 670 -21.36 6.34 -17.15
CA LEU A 670 -21.42 7.11 -15.87
C LEU A 670 -20.72 8.50 -15.94
N GLN A 671 -21.43 9.62 -16.16
CA GLN A 671 -20.78 10.96 -16.27
C GLN A 671 -19.81 11.25 -15.11
N GLU A 672 -18.72 11.96 -15.41
CA GLU A 672 -17.74 12.34 -14.40
C GLU A 672 -17.96 13.79 -13.92
N TRP A 673 -18.66 14.62 -14.70
CA TRP A 673 -19.18 15.94 -14.30
C TRP A 673 -20.69 16.01 -14.40
N PHE A 674 -21.30 17.02 -13.76
CA PHE A 674 -22.73 17.27 -13.90
C PHE A 674 -23.12 17.70 -15.32
N GLN A 675 -22.25 18.45 -16.00
CA GLN A 675 -22.35 18.80 -17.42
C GLN A 675 -21.65 17.74 -18.27
N ASP A 676 -22.12 17.49 -19.49
CA ASP A 676 -21.36 16.63 -20.41
C ASP A 676 -20.24 17.40 -21.07
N TRP A 677 -19.04 17.19 -20.55
CA TRP A 677 -17.78 17.69 -21.08
C TRP A 677 -16.86 16.55 -21.51
N ASP A 678 -17.34 15.34 -21.33
CA ASP A 678 -16.57 14.13 -21.18
C ASP A 678 -15.88 13.77 -22.51
N GLN A 679 -16.46 14.18 -23.65
CA GLN A 679 -15.86 14.09 -24.99
C GLN A 679 -14.51 14.82 -25.13
N GLU A 680 -14.23 15.84 -24.31
CA GLU A 680 -12.96 16.58 -24.31
C GLU A 680 -12.04 16.20 -23.13
N ALA A 681 -12.35 15.07 -22.45
CA ALA A 681 -11.83 14.66 -21.13
C ALA A 681 -11.22 13.23 -21.08
N ASP A 682 -10.78 12.83 -19.88
CA ASP A 682 -10.01 11.60 -19.52
C ASP A 682 -10.10 11.19 -17.99
N ILE A 683 -11.26 10.99 -17.30
CA ILE A 683 -11.39 10.93 -15.77
C ILE A 683 -12.43 9.93 -15.13
N GLN A 684 -12.43 9.61 -13.77
CA GLN A 684 -13.23 8.60 -12.97
C GLN A 684 -13.62 8.79 -11.44
N ASN A 685 -14.83 8.36 -10.94
CA ASN A 685 -15.17 7.19 -10.01
C ASN A 685 -16.49 7.17 -9.11
N ARG A 686 -16.58 6.51 -7.89
CA ARG A 686 -17.84 5.76 -7.45
C ARG A 686 -18.31 5.42 -5.97
N HIS A 687 -19.48 4.71 -5.82
CA HIS A 687 -20.33 4.46 -4.58
C HIS A 687 -21.37 3.28 -4.54
N ILE A 688 -21.98 2.93 -3.36
CA ILE A 688 -23.11 1.94 -3.13
C ILE A 688 -23.97 2.16 -1.83
N ILE A 689 -25.23 1.65 -1.75
CA ILE A 689 -26.08 1.59 -0.50
C ILE A 689 -26.77 0.24 -0.17
N TRP A 690 -27.42 -0.46 -1.12
CA TRP A 690 -28.35 -1.62 -0.88
C TRP A 690 -27.82 -2.66 0.10
N ASP A 691 -26.57 -3.05 -0.15
CA ASP A 691 -25.58 -3.60 0.75
C ASP A 691 -25.98 -3.58 2.24
N HIS A 692 -26.24 -2.40 2.83
CA HIS A 692 -26.50 -2.25 4.27
C HIS A 692 -27.55 -3.23 4.81
N TYR A 693 -28.66 -3.46 4.08
CA TYR A 693 -29.67 -4.43 4.52
C TYR A 693 -29.14 -5.86 4.48
N LEU A 694 -28.45 -6.23 3.39
CA LEU A 694 -27.81 -7.53 3.29
C LEU A 694 -26.83 -7.72 4.45
N PHE A 695 -26.06 -6.69 4.85
CA PHE A 695 -25.10 -6.68 5.98
C PHE A 695 -25.68 -6.74 7.38
N THR A 696 -26.90 -6.27 7.59
CA THR A 696 -27.46 -6.15 8.95
C THR A 696 -28.61 -7.12 9.21
N ASN A 697 -29.32 -7.53 8.14
CA ASN A 697 -30.68 -8.05 8.24
C ASN A 697 -31.60 -7.10 9.04
N ASP A 698 -31.26 -5.79 9.13
CA ASP A 698 -32.09 -4.80 9.80
C ASP A 698 -33.25 -4.40 8.88
N LYS A 699 -34.31 -5.18 9.04
CA LYS A 699 -35.59 -4.98 8.38
C LYS A 699 -36.23 -3.64 8.73
N THR A 700 -35.95 -3.08 9.89
CA THR A 700 -36.47 -1.76 10.30
C THR A 700 -35.71 -0.63 9.63
N ASN A 701 -34.39 -0.79 9.45
CA ASN A 701 -33.59 0.11 8.64
C ASN A 701 -34.11 0.13 7.20
N LEU A 702 -34.18 -1.04 6.55
CA LEU A 702 -34.49 -1.13 5.13
C LEU A 702 -35.87 -0.55 4.82
N LEU A 703 -36.89 -0.90 5.61
CA LEU A 703 -38.24 -0.35 5.48
C LEU A 703 -38.28 1.18 5.65
N ARG A 704 -37.38 1.75 6.45
CA ARG A 704 -37.23 3.21 6.66
C ARG A 704 -36.37 3.89 5.57
N HIS A 705 -35.53 3.15 4.85
CA HIS A 705 -34.82 3.64 3.65
C HIS A 705 -35.60 3.41 2.35
N TYR A 706 -36.65 2.57 2.37
CA TYR A 706 -37.46 2.28 1.19
C TYR A 706 -37.93 3.52 0.41
N PRO A 707 -38.43 4.61 1.02
CA PRO A 707 -38.85 5.80 0.27
C PRO A 707 -37.72 6.52 -0.49
N VAL A 708 -36.47 6.39 -0.02
CA VAL A 708 -35.28 6.99 -0.64
C VAL A 708 -34.92 6.24 -1.91
N LEU A 709 -34.84 4.90 -1.79
CA LEU A 709 -34.71 4.00 -2.93
C LEU A 709 -35.86 4.27 -3.90
N ARG A 710 -37.10 4.36 -3.41
CA ARG A 710 -38.32 4.67 -4.17
C ARG A 710 -38.20 5.94 -5.01
N SER A 711 -37.73 7.04 -4.42
CA SER A 711 -37.54 8.31 -5.13
C SER A 711 -36.43 8.22 -6.19
N ALA A 712 -35.30 7.59 -5.87
CA ALA A 712 -34.22 7.40 -6.84
C ALA A 712 -34.64 6.48 -8.00
N ALA A 713 -35.46 5.45 -7.75
CA ALA A 713 -36.00 4.61 -8.81
C ALA A 713 -37.12 5.29 -9.61
N GLN A 714 -37.94 6.12 -8.98
CA GLN A 714 -38.92 6.99 -9.64
C GLN A 714 -38.21 7.93 -10.63
N PHE A 715 -37.06 8.48 -10.25
CA PHE A 715 -36.23 9.25 -11.18
C PHE A 715 -35.82 8.43 -12.42
N PHE A 716 -35.27 7.23 -12.25
CA PHE A 716 -34.85 6.43 -13.42
C PHE A 716 -36.06 5.91 -14.23
N LEU A 717 -37.20 5.63 -13.60
CA LEU A 717 -38.46 5.37 -14.30
C LEU A 717 -38.89 6.52 -15.22
N GLU A 718 -38.58 7.76 -14.85
CA GLU A 718 -38.94 8.97 -15.60
C GLU A 718 -37.87 9.42 -16.61
N THR A 719 -36.60 9.04 -16.43
CA THR A 719 -35.47 9.52 -17.24
C THR A 719 -34.74 8.48 -18.09
N LEU A 720 -34.94 7.18 -17.85
CA LEU A 720 -34.43 6.15 -18.75
C LEU A 720 -35.12 6.29 -20.12
N ILE A 721 -34.35 6.60 -21.16
CA ILE A 721 -34.90 6.71 -22.52
C ILE A 721 -35.09 5.33 -23.12
N LYS A 722 -36.14 5.15 -23.93
CA LYS A 722 -36.34 3.88 -24.64
C LYS A 722 -35.52 3.83 -25.93
N SER A 723 -34.49 2.99 -25.95
CA SER A 723 -33.65 2.71 -27.12
C SER A 723 -33.78 1.24 -27.53
N SER A 724 -34.18 0.99 -28.78
CA SER A 724 -34.62 -0.33 -29.22
C SER A 724 -35.71 -0.91 -28.30
N ASN A 725 -35.49 -2.08 -27.70
CA ASN A 725 -36.43 -2.69 -26.74
C ASN A 725 -36.14 -2.29 -25.28
N TYR A 726 -35.00 -1.65 -25.00
CA TYR A 726 -34.49 -1.44 -23.65
C TYR A 726 -34.65 0.00 -23.16
N LEU A 727 -34.64 0.16 -21.84
CA LEU A 727 -34.55 1.43 -21.12
C LEU A 727 -33.08 1.72 -20.83
N LEU A 728 -32.52 2.72 -21.50
CA LEU A 728 -31.12 3.12 -21.33
C LEU A 728 -31.00 4.41 -20.54
N THR A 729 -29.92 4.52 -19.78
CA THR A 729 -29.31 5.82 -19.59
C THR A 729 -28.77 6.31 -20.92
N SER A 730 -29.28 7.42 -21.42
CA SER A 730 -28.63 8.14 -22.49
C SER A 730 -29.09 9.60 -22.42
N PRO A 731 -28.18 10.54 -22.59
CA PRO A 731 -26.73 10.34 -22.80
C PRO A 731 -25.95 10.05 -21.47
N SER A 732 -24.58 9.95 -21.27
CA SER A 732 -23.83 9.37 -20.07
C SER A 732 -22.18 9.52 -20.21
N MET A 733 -21.15 9.29 -19.27
CA MET A 733 -19.62 8.99 -19.47
C MET A 733 -18.81 7.68 -18.97
N SER A 734 -17.83 7.08 -19.68
CA SER A 734 -17.00 5.81 -19.52
C SER A 734 -15.63 6.01 -18.88
N PRO A 735 -15.47 6.01 -17.55
CA PRO A 735 -14.53 6.95 -16.98
C PRO A 735 -13.03 6.56 -17.26
N GLU A 736 -12.17 7.50 -17.67
CA GLU A 736 -10.77 7.38 -18.24
C GLU A 736 -10.59 6.51 -19.49
N VAL A 737 -11.65 6.15 -20.21
CA VAL A 737 -11.49 5.19 -21.31
C VAL A 737 -12.12 5.73 -22.60
N PRO A 738 -11.30 6.22 -23.56
CA PRO A 738 -11.77 6.41 -24.92
C PRO A 738 -12.23 5.07 -25.49
N HIS A 739 -13.46 5.02 -26.01
CA HIS A 739 -14.04 3.88 -26.72
C HIS A 739 -13.72 3.92 -28.22
N HIS A 740 -13.27 5.06 -28.76
CA HIS A 740 -12.54 5.12 -30.04
C HIS A 740 -11.26 5.96 -29.86
N VAL A 741 -10.12 5.31 -29.58
CA VAL A 741 -8.83 5.96 -29.27
C VAL A 741 -8.41 6.96 -30.37
N GLN A 742 -8.63 6.60 -31.64
CA GLN A 742 -8.24 7.43 -32.80
C GLN A 742 -9.00 8.77 -32.90
N LEU A 743 -10.10 8.92 -32.15
CA LEU A 743 -10.96 10.11 -32.16
C LEU A 743 -10.94 10.85 -30.81
N ASN A 744 -10.25 10.30 -29.79
CA ASN A 744 -10.48 10.60 -28.37
C ASN A 744 -11.97 10.59 -27.98
N ALA A 745 -12.79 9.82 -28.70
CA ALA A 745 -14.19 9.67 -28.31
C ALA A 745 -14.19 8.78 -27.07
N VAL A 746 -14.68 9.32 -25.95
CA VAL A 746 -14.96 8.54 -24.74
C VAL A 746 -16.44 8.18 -24.62
N VAL A 747 -17.35 8.81 -25.40
CA VAL A 747 -18.82 8.96 -25.16
C VAL A 747 -19.80 8.07 -26.01
N CYS A 748 -20.81 7.41 -25.40
CA CYS A 748 -21.39 6.10 -25.84
C CYS A 748 -22.98 6.00 -25.94
N GLN A 749 -23.70 4.96 -25.43
CA GLN A 749 -25.05 4.92 -24.77
C GLN A 749 -25.08 3.90 -23.60
N GLY A 750 -26.08 3.95 -22.71
CA GLY A 750 -26.11 3.38 -21.34
C GLY A 750 -25.22 2.18 -20.98
N PRO A 751 -24.12 2.37 -20.25
CA PRO A 751 -23.09 1.37 -20.07
C PRO A 751 -23.49 0.36 -19.04
N THR A 752 -22.71 -0.72 -18.99
CA THR A 752 -22.79 -1.63 -17.86
C THR A 752 -22.75 -0.91 -16.51
N LEU A 753 -22.02 0.21 -16.35
CA LEU A 753 -21.93 0.84 -15.04
C LEU A 753 -23.25 1.47 -14.53
N ASP A 754 -23.95 2.26 -15.33
CA ASP A 754 -25.23 2.79 -14.88
C ASP A 754 -26.30 1.71 -14.88
N ILE A 755 -26.27 0.78 -15.85
CA ILE A 755 -27.16 -0.38 -15.82
C ILE A 755 -26.98 -1.16 -14.51
N LEU A 756 -25.74 -1.33 -14.00
CA LEU A 756 -25.46 -1.90 -12.68
C LEU A 756 -26.13 -1.09 -11.57
N LEU A 757 -25.74 0.17 -11.41
CA LEU A 757 -26.11 0.98 -10.26
C LEU A 757 -27.63 1.24 -10.20
N ILE A 758 -28.30 1.26 -11.36
CA ILE A 758 -29.76 1.34 -11.48
C ILE A 758 -30.41 -0.03 -11.24
N LYS A 759 -29.79 -1.15 -11.65
CA LYS A 759 -30.29 -2.49 -11.31
C LYS A 759 -30.16 -2.81 -9.83
N ASP A 760 -29.08 -2.42 -9.17
CA ASP A 760 -28.92 -2.57 -7.72
C ASP A 760 -30.04 -1.83 -7.00
N LEU A 761 -30.25 -0.56 -7.37
CA LEU A 761 -31.32 0.29 -6.86
C LEU A 761 -32.73 -0.30 -7.11
N PHE A 762 -33.06 -0.68 -8.34
CA PHE A 762 -34.36 -1.27 -8.67
C PHE A 762 -34.59 -2.61 -7.96
N ASN A 763 -33.58 -3.49 -7.92
CA ASN A 763 -33.65 -4.77 -7.21
C ASN A 763 -33.85 -4.55 -5.70
N SER A 764 -33.19 -3.53 -5.12
CA SER A 764 -33.41 -3.10 -3.73
C SER A 764 -34.89 -2.84 -3.45
N ILE A 765 -35.56 -2.11 -4.35
CA ILE A 765 -36.99 -1.82 -4.22
C ILE A 765 -37.81 -3.08 -4.28
N ILE A 766 -37.57 -3.89 -5.31
CA ILE A 766 -38.37 -5.07 -5.61
C ILE A 766 -38.32 -6.03 -4.42
N GLU A 767 -37.14 -6.31 -3.87
CA GLU A 767 -36.95 -7.17 -2.72
C GLU A 767 -37.42 -6.53 -1.40
N THR A 768 -37.22 -5.23 -1.18
CA THR A 768 -37.77 -4.54 0.00
C THR A 768 -39.30 -4.57 0.01
N SER A 769 -39.91 -4.27 -1.13
CA SER A 769 -41.36 -4.30 -1.31
C SER A 769 -41.93 -5.71 -1.13
N ARG A 770 -41.23 -6.76 -1.60
CA ARG A 770 -41.59 -8.17 -1.34
C ARG A 770 -41.49 -8.50 0.15
N LEU A 771 -40.38 -8.13 0.78
CA LEU A 771 -40.06 -8.41 2.18
C LEU A 771 -41.06 -7.80 3.18
N PHE A 772 -41.59 -6.62 2.89
CA PHE A 772 -42.56 -5.92 3.74
C PHE A 772 -44.00 -5.92 3.23
N ASN A 773 -44.23 -6.44 2.01
CA ASN A 773 -45.52 -6.44 1.32
C ASN A 773 -46.15 -5.03 1.20
N ILE A 774 -45.37 -4.06 0.73
CA ILE A 774 -45.74 -2.65 0.52
C ILE A 774 -45.64 -2.25 -0.95
N ASP A 775 -46.24 -1.11 -1.33
CA ASP A 775 -46.06 -0.46 -2.66
C ASP A 775 -46.22 -1.39 -3.88
N LEU A 776 -47.21 -2.29 -3.85
CA LEU A 776 -47.44 -3.31 -4.88
C LEU A 776 -47.38 -2.77 -6.32
N SER A 777 -48.12 -1.72 -6.64
CA SER A 777 -48.18 -1.16 -8.00
C SER A 777 -46.88 -0.50 -8.44
N PHE A 778 -46.16 0.16 -7.51
CA PHE A 778 -44.86 0.75 -7.81
C PHE A 778 -43.75 -0.32 -7.91
N ARG A 779 -43.85 -1.42 -7.16
CA ARG A 779 -43.03 -2.61 -7.41
C ARG A 779 -43.32 -3.20 -8.79
N GLU A 780 -44.57 -3.27 -9.22
CA GLU A 780 -44.93 -3.77 -10.56
C GLU A 780 -44.39 -2.85 -11.67
N GLU A 781 -44.39 -1.53 -11.45
CA GLU A 781 -43.80 -0.51 -12.34
C GLU A 781 -42.26 -0.60 -12.38
N VAL A 782 -41.58 -0.61 -11.22
CA VAL A 782 -40.12 -0.80 -11.12
C VAL A 782 -39.69 -2.18 -11.64
N GLN A 783 -40.49 -3.24 -11.45
CA GLN A 783 -40.23 -4.55 -12.04
C GLN A 783 -40.35 -4.48 -13.57
N GLN A 784 -41.40 -3.87 -14.13
CA GLN A 784 -41.52 -3.69 -15.58
C GLN A 784 -40.35 -2.87 -16.17
N ALA A 785 -39.81 -1.90 -15.42
CA ALA A 785 -38.63 -1.15 -15.85
C ALA A 785 -37.32 -1.93 -15.67
N PHE A 786 -37.16 -2.69 -14.58
CA PHE A 786 -36.03 -3.60 -14.34
C PHE A 786 -35.93 -4.70 -15.40
N ASP A 787 -37.08 -5.23 -15.82
CA ASP A 787 -37.23 -6.20 -16.90
C ASP A 787 -36.97 -5.58 -18.29
N GLN A 788 -37.01 -4.24 -18.40
CA GLN A 788 -36.67 -3.47 -19.61
C GLN A 788 -35.29 -2.80 -19.55
N LEU A 789 -34.61 -2.74 -18.41
CA LEU A 789 -33.18 -2.38 -18.36
C LEU A 789 -32.38 -3.48 -19.07
N PRO A 790 -31.34 -3.14 -19.87
CA PRO A 790 -30.50 -4.14 -20.51
C PRO A 790 -29.97 -5.14 -19.48
N PRO A 791 -29.82 -6.45 -19.82
CA PRO A 791 -28.79 -7.23 -19.13
C PRO A 791 -27.46 -6.47 -19.26
N LEU A 792 -26.55 -6.56 -18.28
CA LEU A 792 -25.19 -6.06 -18.54
C LEU A 792 -24.65 -6.86 -19.71
N GLN A 793 -24.14 -6.17 -20.72
CA GLN A 793 -23.98 -6.81 -22.01
C GLN A 793 -22.63 -7.48 -22.12
N ILE A 794 -22.66 -8.69 -22.67
CA ILE A 794 -21.48 -9.43 -23.08
C ILE A 794 -21.22 -9.04 -24.53
N GLY A 795 -20.08 -8.43 -24.80
CA GLY A 795 -19.72 -7.98 -26.16
C GLY A 795 -19.23 -9.09 -27.07
N GLN A 796 -18.93 -8.71 -28.31
CA GLN A 796 -18.35 -9.55 -29.37
C GLN A 796 -16.98 -10.11 -28.98
N LEU A 797 -16.26 -9.42 -28.10
CA LEU A 797 -15.02 -9.94 -27.52
C LEU A 797 -15.28 -10.84 -26.31
N GLY A 798 -16.51 -10.91 -25.78
CA GLY A 798 -16.91 -11.67 -24.59
C GLY A 798 -16.84 -10.88 -23.28
N GLN A 799 -16.56 -9.57 -23.36
CA GLN A 799 -16.29 -8.65 -22.25
C GLN A 799 -17.55 -8.10 -21.61
N LEU A 800 -17.46 -7.64 -20.37
CA LEU A 800 -18.45 -6.74 -19.77
C LEU A 800 -18.29 -5.44 -20.50
N GLN A 801 -19.18 -5.19 -21.48
CA GLN A 801 -19.08 -3.99 -22.30
C GLN A 801 -18.98 -2.79 -21.36
N GLU A 802 -17.95 -1.98 -21.51
CA GLU A 802 -17.77 -0.76 -20.72
C GLU A 802 -18.89 0.28 -21.03
N TRP A 803 -19.80 -0.08 -21.97
CA TRP A 803 -20.71 0.72 -22.80
C TRP A 803 -21.99 -0.08 -23.21
N PHE A 804 -23.05 0.53 -23.78
CA PHE A 804 -24.21 -0.20 -24.37
C PHE A 804 -23.94 -0.69 -25.79
N GLN A 805 -23.03 -0.02 -26.50
CA GLN A 805 -22.54 -0.50 -27.77
C GLN A 805 -21.12 -1.01 -27.57
N ASP A 806 -20.81 -2.03 -28.36
CA ASP A 806 -19.74 -3.00 -28.17
C ASP A 806 -18.37 -2.48 -28.64
N TRP A 807 -18.00 -1.30 -28.14
CA TRP A 807 -16.85 -0.50 -28.58
C TRP A 807 -15.52 -0.87 -27.91
N ASP A 808 -15.49 -1.85 -27.00
CA ASP A 808 -14.28 -2.33 -26.30
C ASP A 808 -13.18 -2.88 -27.24
N GLN A 809 -13.45 -3.04 -28.54
CA GLN A 809 -12.44 -3.33 -29.55
C GLN A 809 -11.69 -2.08 -30.06
N GLU A 810 -12.30 -0.90 -29.99
CA GLU A 810 -11.77 0.37 -30.54
C GLU A 810 -11.19 1.28 -29.44
N ALA A 811 -11.20 0.78 -28.21
CA ALA A 811 -10.96 1.50 -26.97
C ALA A 811 -9.51 1.48 -26.44
N ASP A 812 -9.23 2.31 -25.42
CA ASP A 812 -8.02 2.16 -24.59
C ASP A 812 -8.15 0.92 -23.67
N ILE A 813 -7.92 -0.23 -24.28
CA ILE A 813 -7.77 -1.52 -23.62
C ILE A 813 -6.42 -1.67 -22.90
N GLN A 814 -5.70 -0.59 -22.60
CA GLN A 814 -4.49 -0.62 -21.76
C GLN A 814 -4.46 0.50 -20.71
N ASN A 815 -5.60 1.13 -20.41
CA ASN A 815 -5.62 2.22 -19.44
C ASN A 815 -5.13 1.79 -18.04
N ARG A 816 -4.45 2.70 -17.34
CA ARG A 816 -3.94 2.49 -15.97
C ARG A 816 -5.09 2.31 -14.95
N HIS A 817 -6.33 2.65 -15.29
CA HIS A 817 -7.54 2.49 -14.48
C HIS A 817 -8.62 1.60 -15.16
N MET A 818 -9.67 1.23 -14.40
CA MET A 818 -10.63 0.19 -14.78
C MET A 818 -12.08 0.51 -14.34
N SER A 819 -12.62 1.66 -14.74
CA SER A 819 -13.82 2.22 -14.10
C SER A 819 -15.19 1.79 -14.60
N HIS A 820 -15.31 0.55 -15.07
CA HIS A 820 -16.53 -0.24 -14.90
C HIS A 820 -16.50 -1.09 -13.60
N LEU A 821 -15.36 -1.19 -12.89
CA LEU A 821 -15.11 -2.26 -11.90
C LEU A 821 -14.95 -1.86 -10.41
N TYR A 822 -15.14 -0.60 -9.96
CA TYR A 822 -15.21 -0.31 -8.50
C TYR A 822 -16.30 -1.13 -7.78
N SER A 823 -17.36 -1.49 -8.51
CA SER A 823 -18.44 -2.40 -8.09
C SER A 823 -17.93 -3.78 -7.66
N VAL A 824 -16.66 -4.09 -7.89
CA VAL A 824 -15.93 -5.27 -7.43
C VAL A 824 -15.04 -4.92 -6.21
N PHE A 825 -14.28 -3.81 -6.26
CA PHE A 825 -13.47 -3.31 -5.14
C PHE A 825 -13.20 -1.78 -5.23
N PRO A 826 -13.30 -1.02 -4.12
CA PRO A 826 -13.68 -1.45 -2.77
C PRO A 826 -15.18 -1.73 -2.58
N GLY A 827 -16.02 -1.42 -3.58
CA GLY A 827 -17.45 -1.73 -3.63
C GLY A 827 -17.78 -3.23 -3.72
N ASN A 828 -19.04 -3.56 -4.01
CA ASN A 828 -19.61 -4.90 -3.86
C ASN A 828 -20.74 -5.29 -4.85
N CYS A 829 -21.24 -4.41 -5.73
CA CYS A 829 -22.38 -4.73 -6.61
C CYS A 829 -22.13 -5.94 -7.55
N ILE A 830 -20.93 -6.07 -8.13
CA ILE A 830 -20.56 -7.24 -8.93
C ILE A 830 -19.95 -8.28 -7.98
N THR A 831 -20.74 -9.28 -7.63
CA THR A 831 -20.29 -10.43 -6.85
C THR A 831 -20.23 -11.70 -7.71
N ILE A 832 -19.60 -12.74 -7.17
CA ILE A 832 -19.57 -14.07 -7.81
C ILE A 832 -20.93 -14.77 -7.89
N GLU A 833 -21.94 -14.31 -7.13
CA GLU A 833 -23.33 -14.75 -7.29
C GLU A 833 -23.95 -14.18 -8.61
N THR A 834 -23.29 -13.22 -9.29
CA THR A 834 -23.69 -12.62 -10.59
C THR A 834 -23.00 -13.24 -11.82
N SER A 835 -22.98 -14.57 -11.92
CA SER A 835 -22.15 -15.38 -12.85
C SER A 835 -21.86 -14.81 -14.26
N GLN A 836 -22.89 -14.46 -15.05
CA GLN A 836 -22.70 -13.94 -16.42
C GLN A 836 -21.98 -12.56 -16.45
N TYR A 837 -22.13 -11.77 -15.39
CA TYR A 837 -21.51 -10.45 -15.24
C TYR A 837 -20.11 -10.54 -14.63
N ARG A 838 -19.88 -11.54 -13.75
CA ARG A 838 -18.52 -11.97 -13.38
C ARG A 838 -17.72 -12.30 -14.65
N ASP A 839 -18.19 -13.26 -15.46
CA ASP A 839 -17.44 -13.76 -16.63
C ASP A 839 -17.10 -12.67 -17.63
N ALA A 840 -18.04 -11.76 -17.85
CA ALA A 840 -17.82 -10.58 -18.65
C ALA A 840 -16.75 -9.67 -18.00
N ALA A 841 -16.80 -9.41 -16.68
CA ALA A 841 -15.83 -8.57 -15.97
C ALA A 841 -14.42 -9.18 -15.99
N LEU A 842 -14.31 -10.51 -15.87
CA LEU A 842 -13.05 -11.25 -16.05
C LEU A 842 -12.45 -10.96 -17.43
N ARG A 843 -13.31 -10.90 -18.44
CA ARG A 843 -12.89 -10.70 -19.83
C ARG A 843 -12.56 -9.24 -20.13
N SER A 844 -13.21 -8.25 -19.53
CA SER A 844 -12.78 -6.84 -19.64
C SER A 844 -11.43 -6.60 -18.96
N LEU A 845 -11.20 -7.22 -17.79
CA LEU A 845 -9.89 -7.25 -17.16
C LEU A 845 -8.82 -7.98 -18.01
N ALA A 846 -9.21 -9.03 -18.74
CA ALA A 846 -8.32 -9.72 -19.68
C ALA A 846 -8.05 -8.91 -20.97
N LEU A 847 -8.98 -8.03 -21.39
CA LEU A 847 -8.75 -7.06 -22.47
C LEU A 847 -7.81 -5.94 -22.01
N ARG A 848 -8.01 -5.39 -20.79
CA ARG A 848 -7.18 -4.33 -20.17
C ARG A 848 -5.68 -4.68 -20.08
N GLY A 849 -5.34 -5.96 -20.17
CA GLY A 849 -3.96 -6.45 -20.15
C GLY A 849 -3.38 -6.48 -18.74
N ILE A 850 -2.98 -7.67 -18.28
CA ILE A 850 -2.38 -7.83 -16.95
C ILE A 850 -1.02 -7.11 -16.86
N PHE A 851 -0.28 -7.03 -17.98
CA PHE A 851 1.12 -6.57 -18.04
C PHE A 851 1.29 -5.13 -18.54
N VAL A 852 0.29 -4.26 -18.39
CA VAL A 852 0.47 -2.82 -18.64
C VAL A 852 1.28 -2.20 -17.49
N PRO A 853 2.36 -1.44 -17.77
CA PRO A 853 3.05 -0.64 -16.75
C PRO A 853 2.07 0.29 -16.01
N SER A 854 2.18 0.37 -14.69
CA SER A 854 1.34 1.22 -13.85
C SER A 854 2.02 1.37 -12.48
N PRO A 855 1.87 2.51 -11.79
CA PRO A 855 2.38 2.71 -10.44
C PRO A 855 1.96 1.61 -9.45
N GLY A 856 2.77 1.38 -8.40
CA GLY A 856 2.53 0.35 -7.40
C GLY A 856 1.10 0.38 -6.82
N TRP A 857 0.59 1.57 -6.47
CA TRP A 857 -0.77 1.75 -5.94
C TRP A 857 -1.86 1.30 -6.93
N SER A 858 -1.65 1.49 -8.23
CA SER A 858 -2.58 1.06 -9.28
C SER A 858 -2.55 -0.45 -9.45
N LEU A 859 -1.35 -1.06 -9.50
CA LEU A 859 -1.20 -2.53 -9.52
C LEU A 859 -1.85 -3.17 -8.28
N ALA A 860 -1.70 -2.54 -7.11
CA ALA A 860 -2.31 -2.98 -5.87
C ALA A 860 -3.85 -2.93 -5.93
N TRP A 861 -4.45 -1.81 -6.37
CA TRP A 861 -5.90 -1.70 -6.52
C TRP A 861 -6.44 -2.68 -7.57
N LYS A 862 -5.78 -2.81 -8.72
CA LYS A 862 -6.07 -3.82 -9.76
C LYS A 862 -6.07 -5.24 -9.18
N SER A 863 -5.12 -5.56 -8.29
CA SER A 863 -5.04 -6.87 -7.63
C SER A 863 -6.20 -7.14 -6.66
N ASN A 864 -6.63 -6.13 -5.88
CA ASN A 864 -7.82 -6.25 -5.02
C ASN A 864 -9.10 -6.53 -5.86
N ILE A 865 -9.21 -5.92 -7.05
CA ILE A 865 -10.32 -6.16 -8.00
C ILE A 865 -10.33 -7.61 -8.52
N TRP A 866 -9.20 -8.14 -9.00
CA TRP A 866 -9.14 -9.54 -9.46
C TRP A 866 -9.45 -10.55 -8.33
N ALA A 867 -9.04 -10.27 -7.09
CA ALA A 867 -9.32 -11.11 -5.92
C ALA A 867 -10.83 -11.21 -5.63
N ARG A 868 -11.55 -10.08 -5.67
CA ARG A 868 -13.01 -10.01 -5.51
C ARG A 868 -13.79 -10.73 -6.62
N LEU A 869 -13.18 -10.97 -7.78
CA LEU A 869 -13.74 -11.79 -8.87
C LEU A 869 -13.24 -13.26 -8.86
N HIS A 870 -12.68 -13.73 -7.75
CA HIS A 870 -12.14 -15.09 -7.57
C HIS A 870 -10.97 -15.47 -8.51
N GLN A 871 -10.29 -14.49 -9.13
CA GLN A 871 -9.19 -14.75 -10.07
C GLN A 871 -7.82 -14.68 -9.40
N GLY A 872 -7.52 -15.69 -8.57
CA GLY A 872 -6.29 -15.76 -7.80
C GLY A 872 -5.03 -15.60 -8.62
N SER A 873 -4.92 -16.33 -9.73
CA SER A 873 -3.75 -16.30 -10.63
C SER A 873 -3.46 -14.91 -11.20
N ASN A 874 -4.49 -14.09 -11.40
CA ASN A 874 -4.38 -12.78 -12.04
C ASN A 874 -4.07 -11.69 -11.01
N ALA A 875 -4.68 -11.76 -9.82
CA ALA A 875 -4.27 -10.97 -8.66
C ALA A 875 -2.80 -11.26 -8.28
N PHE A 876 -2.42 -12.54 -8.25
CA PHE A 876 -1.05 -12.97 -8.02
C PHE A 876 -0.06 -12.41 -9.06
N GLN A 877 -0.41 -12.40 -10.35
CA GLN A 877 0.45 -11.82 -11.40
C GLN A 877 0.72 -10.33 -11.19
N LEU A 878 -0.27 -9.54 -10.74
CA LEU A 878 -0.08 -8.13 -10.42
C LEU A 878 0.77 -7.92 -9.16
N LEU A 879 0.57 -8.73 -8.11
CA LEU A 879 1.46 -8.75 -6.95
C LEU A 879 2.91 -9.10 -7.35
N CYS A 880 3.09 -9.91 -8.41
CA CYS A 880 4.42 -10.20 -8.96
C CYS A 880 5.02 -9.07 -9.79
N MET A 881 4.22 -8.11 -10.29
CA MET A 881 4.74 -6.90 -10.93
C MET A 881 5.19 -5.87 -9.89
N ILE A 882 4.47 -5.77 -8.76
CA ILE A 882 4.91 -4.97 -7.60
C ILE A 882 6.24 -5.51 -7.06
N LEU A 883 6.36 -6.83 -6.86
CA LEU A 883 7.60 -7.49 -6.42
C LEU A 883 8.66 -7.64 -7.53
N THR A 884 9.03 -6.51 -8.14
CA THR A 884 10.14 -6.39 -9.10
C THR A 884 11.10 -5.27 -8.68
N PRO A 885 12.37 -5.26 -9.13
CA PRO A 885 13.30 -4.15 -8.85
C PRO A 885 12.90 -2.78 -9.42
N LEU A 886 11.80 -2.70 -10.19
CA LEU A 886 11.20 -1.45 -10.64
C LEU A 886 10.26 -0.85 -9.58
N HIS A 887 9.44 -1.70 -8.96
CA HIS A 887 8.38 -1.30 -8.02
C HIS A 887 8.68 -1.62 -6.56
N THR A 888 9.71 -2.40 -6.26
CA THR A 888 10.13 -2.75 -4.89
C THR A 888 11.62 -2.49 -4.71
N ALA A 889 11.96 -1.62 -3.76
CA ALA A 889 13.33 -1.31 -3.35
C ALA A 889 14.00 -2.50 -2.65
N ALA A 890 15.34 -2.44 -2.51
CA ALA A 890 16.12 -3.48 -1.85
C ALA A 890 15.63 -3.77 -0.40
N ASN A 891 15.11 -2.77 0.30
CA ASN A 891 14.52 -2.86 1.64
C ASN A 891 13.00 -3.14 1.68
N LEU A 892 12.40 -3.60 0.58
CA LEU A 892 10.97 -3.86 0.36
C LEU A 892 10.02 -2.64 0.37
N PHE A 893 10.50 -1.40 0.43
CA PHE A 893 9.66 -0.21 0.16
C PHE A 893 9.14 -0.20 -1.29
N ASP A 894 7.90 0.26 -1.52
CA ASP A 894 7.35 0.41 -2.88
C ASP A 894 7.94 1.64 -3.62
N LEU A 895 7.89 1.61 -4.95
CA LEU A 895 8.48 2.57 -5.86
C LEU A 895 7.51 2.94 -7.02
N ILE A 896 7.33 4.23 -7.27
CA ILE A 896 6.48 4.76 -8.35
C ILE A 896 7.18 4.60 -9.72
N ASP A 897 7.14 3.39 -10.29
CA ASP A 897 7.83 3.03 -11.54
C ASP A 897 9.36 3.32 -11.46
N GLY A 898 9.91 3.16 -10.25
CA GLY A 898 11.25 3.58 -9.84
C GLY A 898 11.20 4.59 -8.67
N PRO A 899 12.34 5.11 -8.19
CA PRO A 899 12.36 6.14 -7.16
C PRO A 899 11.54 7.37 -7.58
N PRO A 900 10.68 7.93 -6.70
CA PRO A 900 10.78 7.84 -5.24
C PRO A 900 9.99 6.71 -4.56
N PHE A 901 10.25 6.55 -3.26
CA PHE A 901 9.46 5.72 -2.34
C PHE A 901 8.11 6.36 -2.01
N GLN A 902 7.05 5.55 -2.11
CA GLN A 902 5.75 5.73 -1.46
C GLN A 902 5.39 4.48 -0.67
N ILE A 903 4.60 4.62 0.39
CA ILE A 903 4.21 3.49 1.26
C ILE A 903 2.86 2.84 0.89
N ASP A 904 2.05 3.53 0.10
CA ASP A 904 0.65 3.17 -0.16
C ASP A 904 0.47 1.77 -0.75
N ALA A 905 1.26 1.38 -1.75
CA ALA A 905 1.15 0.07 -2.37
C ALA A 905 1.68 -1.08 -1.49
N ASN A 906 2.60 -0.84 -0.55
CA ASN A 906 2.96 -1.85 0.46
C ASN A 906 1.71 -2.26 1.27
N PHE A 907 0.84 -1.30 1.59
CA PHE A 907 -0.44 -1.53 2.24
C PHE A 907 -1.50 -2.07 1.27
N GLY A 908 -1.64 -1.49 0.07
CA GLY A 908 -2.60 -1.93 -0.95
C GLY A 908 -2.40 -3.38 -1.42
N ALA A 909 -1.15 -3.83 -1.57
CA ALA A 909 -0.81 -5.22 -1.90
C ALA A 909 -1.11 -6.16 -0.73
N THR A 910 -0.84 -5.74 0.50
CA THR A 910 -1.22 -6.47 1.72
C THR A 910 -2.74 -6.61 1.84
N SER A 911 -3.52 -5.59 1.43
CA SER A 911 -4.98 -5.67 1.29
C SER A 911 -5.40 -6.71 0.23
N ALA A 912 -4.74 -6.74 -0.93
CA ALA A 912 -5.07 -7.72 -1.97
C ALA A 912 -4.84 -9.16 -1.49
N ILE A 913 -3.79 -9.41 -0.70
CA ILE A 913 -3.52 -10.74 -0.12
C ILE A 913 -4.57 -11.11 0.93
N CYS A 914 -5.08 -10.15 1.73
CA CYS A 914 -6.26 -10.38 2.58
C CYS A 914 -7.48 -10.78 1.73
N GLU A 915 -7.83 -10.00 0.71
CA GLU A 915 -9.00 -10.21 -0.16
C GLU A 915 -8.90 -11.50 -1.01
N ILE A 916 -7.68 -11.99 -1.28
CA ILE A 916 -7.42 -13.30 -1.91
C ILE A 916 -7.83 -14.47 -0.99
N LEU A 917 -7.53 -14.35 0.30
CA LEU A 917 -7.64 -15.43 1.28
C LEU A 917 -8.96 -15.42 2.06
N LEU A 918 -9.55 -14.25 2.26
CA LEU A 918 -10.74 -14.04 3.07
C LEU A 918 -11.56 -12.84 2.57
N GLN A 919 -12.82 -13.09 2.23
CA GLN A 919 -13.79 -12.04 1.92
C GLN A 919 -14.88 -11.98 3.00
N SER A 920 -15.38 -10.76 3.26
CA SER A 920 -16.38 -10.53 4.33
C SER A 920 -17.45 -9.49 3.97
N GLN A 921 -17.47 -9.07 2.71
CA GLN A 921 -18.30 -8.00 2.16
C GLN A 921 -19.59 -8.53 1.49
N ASN A 922 -20.19 -9.63 1.95
CA ASN A 922 -21.53 -10.05 1.50
C ASN A 922 -22.41 -10.63 2.63
N ASN A 923 -22.28 -10.05 3.82
CA ASN A 923 -22.76 -10.54 5.12
C ASN A 923 -22.50 -12.03 5.38
N ASN A 924 -21.36 -12.47 4.87
CA ASN A 924 -20.88 -13.82 5.01
C ASN A 924 -19.36 -13.77 5.13
N ILE A 925 -18.79 -14.87 5.58
CA ILE A 925 -17.35 -15.10 5.61
C ILE A 925 -17.04 -16.04 4.45
N GLU A 926 -16.45 -15.54 3.38
CA GLU A 926 -16.04 -16.36 2.24
C GLU A 926 -14.57 -16.75 2.37
N LEU A 927 -14.33 -18.06 2.40
CA LEU A 927 -13.03 -18.66 2.65
C LEU A 927 -12.32 -18.95 1.32
N LEU A 928 -11.05 -18.54 1.20
CA LEU A 928 -10.21 -18.79 0.02
C LEU A 928 -10.86 -18.39 -1.32
N PRO A 929 -11.53 -17.22 -1.43
CA PRO A 929 -12.27 -16.80 -2.62
C PRO A 929 -11.41 -16.82 -3.89
N ALA A 930 -10.15 -16.38 -3.80
CA ALA A 930 -9.27 -16.25 -4.96
C ALA A 930 -7.90 -16.88 -4.72
N LEU A 931 -7.83 -18.07 -4.11
CA LEU A 931 -6.55 -18.74 -3.89
C LEU A 931 -5.84 -19.04 -5.24
N PRO A 932 -4.62 -18.52 -5.51
CA PRO A 932 -3.82 -18.88 -6.69
C PRO A 932 -3.25 -20.30 -6.54
N VAL A 933 -4.10 -21.32 -6.78
CA VAL A 933 -3.83 -22.72 -6.43
C VAL A 933 -2.60 -23.37 -7.08
N ASP A 934 -2.12 -22.83 -8.21
CA ASP A 934 -0.89 -23.31 -8.86
C ASP A 934 0.38 -22.73 -8.22
N ASN A 935 0.27 -21.56 -7.58
CA ASN A 935 1.37 -20.86 -6.92
C ASN A 935 1.41 -21.20 -5.42
N TRP A 936 0.25 -21.30 -4.76
CA TRP A 936 0.11 -21.62 -3.32
C TRP A 936 -0.71 -22.91 -3.11
N PRO A 937 -0.21 -24.09 -3.54
CA PRO A 937 -0.99 -25.34 -3.52
C PRO A 937 -1.31 -25.87 -2.11
N GLN A 938 -0.61 -25.38 -1.08
CA GLN A 938 -0.85 -25.64 0.33
C GLN A 938 -0.38 -24.44 1.15
N GLY A 939 -0.92 -24.28 2.36
CA GLY A 939 -0.57 -23.15 3.22
C GLY A 939 -1.61 -22.92 4.32
N PHE A 940 -1.44 -21.83 5.05
CA PHE A 940 -2.43 -21.37 6.02
C PHE A 940 -2.37 -19.85 6.21
N VAL A 941 -3.50 -19.30 6.65
CA VAL A 941 -3.56 -17.97 7.25
C VAL A 941 -4.38 -18.03 8.54
N CYS A 942 -3.82 -17.54 9.63
CA CYS A 942 -4.48 -17.46 10.93
C CYS A 942 -4.68 -16.00 11.29
N GLY A 943 -5.85 -15.66 11.84
CA GLY A 943 -6.05 -14.41 12.56
C GLY A 943 -6.50 -13.19 11.77
N LEU A 944 -6.80 -13.34 10.47
CA LEU A 944 -7.46 -12.30 9.68
C LEU A 944 -8.81 -11.92 10.30
N ARG A 945 -9.21 -10.66 10.12
CA ARG A 945 -10.46 -10.12 10.67
C ARG A 945 -11.52 -9.99 9.57
N ALA A 946 -12.74 -10.46 9.86
CA ALA A 946 -13.89 -10.30 8.99
C ALA A 946 -14.85 -9.22 9.53
N ARG A 947 -15.53 -8.52 8.61
CA ARG A 947 -16.66 -7.64 8.93
C ARG A 947 -17.73 -8.38 9.72
N GLY A 948 -18.44 -7.64 10.57
CA GLY A 948 -19.30 -8.23 11.60
C GLY A 948 -18.55 -8.64 12.86
N ASN A 949 -17.28 -8.25 13.04
CA ASN A 949 -16.44 -8.52 14.22
C ASN A 949 -16.21 -10.02 14.51
N TYR A 950 -15.50 -10.67 13.58
CA TYR A 950 -14.97 -12.04 13.72
C TYR A 950 -13.47 -12.06 13.45
N GLN A 951 -12.77 -13.00 14.06
CA GLN A 951 -11.47 -13.49 13.61
C GLN A 951 -11.65 -14.83 12.88
N VAL A 952 -10.82 -15.08 11.87
CA VAL A 952 -10.89 -16.27 11.00
C VAL A 952 -9.50 -16.88 10.82
N ASN A 953 -9.41 -18.20 10.98
CA ASN A 953 -8.22 -18.98 10.62
C ASN A 953 -8.58 -20.00 9.52
N ILE A 954 -7.67 -20.25 8.58
CA ILE A 954 -7.90 -21.04 7.38
C ILE A 954 -6.63 -21.84 7.03
N TRP A 955 -6.78 -23.13 6.73
CA TRP A 955 -5.69 -24.00 6.26
C TRP A 955 -6.11 -24.68 4.97
N TRP A 956 -5.19 -24.81 4.01
CA TRP A 956 -5.42 -25.52 2.76
C TRP A 956 -4.27 -26.46 2.40
N THR A 957 -4.59 -27.54 1.70
CA THR A 957 -3.63 -28.51 1.18
C THR A 957 -4.21 -29.19 -0.06
N ASN A 958 -3.36 -29.66 -0.97
CA ASN A 958 -3.79 -30.23 -2.25
C ASN A 958 -4.78 -29.32 -3.01
N LYS A 959 -4.50 -27.99 -3.01
CA LYS A 959 -5.28 -26.95 -3.68
C LYS A 959 -6.70 -26.70 -3.13
N ILE A 960 -7.06 -27.24 -1.96
CA ILE A 960 -8.40 -27.10 -1.35
C ILE A 960 -8.34 -26.80 0.15
N LEU A 961 -9.40 -26.16 0.67
CA LEU A 961 -9.64 -26.00 2.10
C LEU A 961 -9.50 -27.34 2.84
N TYR A 962 -8.67 -27.35 3.89
CA TYR A 962 -8.50 -28.47 4.81
C TYR A 962 -9.39 -28.30 6.04
N ARG A 963 -9.30 -27.13 6.69
CA ARG A 963 -10.14 -26.70 7.80
C ARG A 963 -10.19 -25.17 7.89
N ALA A 964 -11.22 -24.65 8.55
CA ALA A 964 -11.29 -23.25 8.99
C ALA A 964 -11.80 -23.17 10.44
N GLU A 965 -11.49 -22.07 11.10
CA GLU A 965 -11.95 -21.74 12.45
C GLU A 965 -12.59 -20.34 12.44
N ILE A 966 -13.85 -20.24 12.88
CA ILE A 966 -14.56 -18.97 13.02
C ILE A 966 -14.60 -18.59 14.51
N ILE A 967 -14.09 -17.40 14.83
CA ILE A 967 -13.94 -16.90 16.20
C ILE A 967 -14.76 -15.60 16.34
N PRO A 968 -16.00 -15.65 16.85
CA PRO A 968 -16.79 -14.46 17.14
C PRO A 968 -16.15 -13.59 18.24
N LEU A 969 -15.78 -12.36 17.91
CA LEU A 969 -15.19 -11.39 18.86
C LEU A 969 -16.26 -10.61 19.67
N SER A 970 -17.53 -10.96 19.47
CA SER A 970 -18.67 -10.68 20.36
C SER A 970 -19.76 -11.73 20.08
N ASN A 971 -20.79 -11.89 20.92
CA ASN A 971 -21.92 -12.78 20.60
C ASN A 971 -22.58 -12.41 19.25
N LYS A 972 -23.11 -13.41 18.52
CA LYS A 972 -23.75 -13.28 17.20
C LYS A 972 -25.00 -14.15 17.10
N HIS A 973 -26.04 -13.65 16.45
CA HIS A 973 -27.25 -14.45 16.18
C HIS A 973 -27.10 -15.39 14.99
N ILE A 974 -26.41 -14.95 13.92
CA ILE A 974 -26.22 -15.71 12.68
C ILE A 974 -24.87 -15.38 12.03
N CYS A 975 -24.30 -16.34 11.33
CA CYS A 975 -23.14 -16.18 10.45
C CYS A 975 -23.28 -17.10 9.22
N LYS A 976 -23.35 -16.54 8.01
CA LYS A 976 -23.22 -17.29 6.73
C LYS A 976 -21.71 -17.45 6.47
N ILE A 977 -21.25 -18.66 6.19
CA ILE A 977 -19.90 -18.95 5.68
C ILE A 977 -20.03 -19.52 4.27
N ILE A 978 -19.16 -19.12 3.35
CA ILE A 978 -19.09 -19.63 1.97
C ILE A 978 -17.71 -20.27 1.74
N TYR A 979 -17.69 -21.37 0.99
CA TYR A 979 -16.48 -21.92 0.40
C TYR A 979 -16.84 -22.64 -0.91
N GLN A 980 -16.31 -22.16 -2.04
CA GLN A 980 -16.73 -22.60 -3.37
C GLN A 980 -18.28 -22.55 -3.49
N ASN A 981 -18.89 -23.51 -4.18
CA ASN A 981 -20.34 -23.60 -4.37
C ASN A 981 -21.10 -24.14 -3.14
N LYS A 982 -20.60 -23.92 -1.92
CA LYS A 982 -21.21 -24.37 -0.65
C LYS A 982 -21.37 -23.21 0.32
N SER A 983 -22.45 -23.27 1.11
CA SER A 983 -22.67 -22.38 2.25
C SER A 983 -23.01 -23.16 3.52
N LEU A 984 -22.62 -22.59 4.66
CA LEU A 984 -22.94 -23.07 6.01
C LEU A 984 -23.50 -21.90 6.81
N ILE A 985 -24.59 -22.12 7.53
CA ILE A 985 -25.13 -21.14 8.49
C ILE A 985 -24.79 -21.64 9.89
N LEU A 986 -24.14 -20.79 10.68
CA LEU A 986 -23.99 -20.96 12.12
C LEU A 986 -24.95 -20.01 12.84
N GLU A 987 -25.57 -20.47 13.92
CA GLU A 987 -26.52 -19.70 14.72
C GLU A 987 -26.04 -19.58 16.17
N ASN A 988 -26.41 -18.48 16.83
CA ASN A 988 -26.17 -18.24 18.26
C ASN A 988 -24.70 -18.42 18.70
N LEU A 989 -23.76 -17.91 17.90
CA LEU A 989 -22.33 -18.03 18.16
C LEU A 989 -21.95 -17.19 19.41
N LEU A 990 -21.21 -17.81 20.33
CA LEU A 990 -20.85 -17.22 21.61
C LEU A 990 -19.41 -16.70 21.61
N PHE A 991 -19.20 -15.52 22.19
CA PHE A 991 -17.87 -14.99 22.47
C PHE A 991 -17.06 -15.96 23.36
N GLY A 992 -15.76 -16.10 23.07
CA GLY A 992 -14.89 -17.06 23.77
C GLY A 992 -15.07 -18.52 23.34
N TYR A 993 -15.71 -18.76 22.19
CA TYR A 993 -15.78 -20.07 21.53
C TYR A 993 -15.22 -20.01 20.12
N THR A 994 -14.57 -21.09 19.70
CA THR A 994 -14.04 -21.29 18.34
C THR A 994 -14.86 -22.37 17.64
N TYR A 995 -15.35 -22.08 16.43
CA TYR A 995 -16.20 -22.95 15.64
C TYR A 995 -15.40 -23.60 14.51
N HIS A 996 -15.20 -24.93 14.60
CA HIS A 996 -14.25 -25.68 13.75
C HIS A 996 -14.94 -26.31 12.53
N ILE A 997 -14.59 -25.85 11.34
CA ILE A 997 -15.19 -26.24 10.06
C ILE A 997 -14.22 -27.12 9.26
N ASN A 998 -14.70 -28.22 8.67
CA ASN A 998 -13.89 -29.10 7.82
C ASN A 998 -13.90 -28.70 6.33
N SER A 999 -13.05 -29.35 5.53
CA SER A 999 -13.00 -29.27 4.06
C SER A 999 -14.34 -29.52 3.33
N SER A 1000 -15.28 -30.21 3.97
CA SER A 1000 -16.63 -30.42 3.43
C SER A 1000 -17.58 -29.24 3.66
N LEU A 1001 -17.14 -28.20 4.38
CA LEU A 1001 -17.91 -27.06 4.92
C LEU A 1001 -18.98 -27.51 5.93
N GLN A 1002 -18.58 -28.31 6.91
CA GLN A 1002 -19.41 -28.75 8.03
C GLN A 1002 -18.77 -28.36 9.37
N LEU A 1003 -19.58 -27.89 10.32
CA LEU A 1003 -19.17 -27.73 11.71
C LEU A 1003 -18.85 -29.11 12.31
N THR A 1004 -17.61 -29.31 12.75
CA THR A 1004 -17.14 -30.56 13.36
C THR A 1004 -17.35 -30.56 14.87
N HIS A 1005 -17.00 -29.45 15.52
CA HIS A 1005 -17.15 -29.21 16.95
C HIS A 1005 -17.01 -27.71 17.26
N GLN A 1006 -17.33 -27.35 18.50
CA GLN A 1006 -16.99 -26.05 19.08
C GLN A 1006 -16.06 -26.27 20.27
N SER A 1007 -15.01 -25.47 20.39
CA SER A 1007 -14.13 -25.43 21.56
C SER A 1007 -14.30 -24.09 22.28
N LYS A 1008 -13.85 -23.98 23.53
CA LYS A 1008 -13.52 -22.63 24.04
C LYS A 1008 -12.32 -22.09 23.27
N THR A 1009 -12.29 -20.79 23.07
CA THR A 1009 -11.07 -20.09 22.63
C THR A 1009 -10.11 -20.03 23.81
N THR A 1010 -8.82 -20.28 23.55
CA THR A 1010 -7.73 -20.30 24.52
C THR A 1010 -6.96 -18.99 24.51
#